data_AF-X8IXU6-F1
#
_entry.id   AF-X8IXU6-F1
#
_cell.length_a   1.000
_cell.length_b   1.000
_cell.length_c   1.000
_cell.angle_alpha   90.00
_cell.angle_beta   90.00
_cell.angle_gamma   90.00
#
_symmetry.space_group_name_H-M   'P 1'
#
loop_
_entity.id
_entity.type
_entity.pdbx_description
1 polymer ?
#
loop_
_entity_poly.entity_id
_entity_poly.type
_entity_poly.pdbx_seq_one_letter_code
_entity_poly.pdbx_strand_id
1 'polypeptide(L)'
;MSAAGGGGAYSFSLTTFSPSGKLVQIEHALAVVAQGTTSLGIKATNGIVIATEKKSSSILVDESAIDKVCVICPNIGIVYSGMGPDYRVLTAKARKSAQAYWKIYGEYPPTRVLVQSIATVMQEATQSGGVRPFGVSLLVAGWDSHRGPTLYQVDPSGSYWAWKASAIGKNMTNAKTFLEKRYNDDISLEDAIHTALLTLKEGFEGQMTEKTIEIGVITVPTAEEIAEVPTGGARVKPVFPYMDGPLRSVSWVSAKTGQQSVPEAVDSDLPKLAQKPPTVRSQSIRSGTSEPPKPKVHVSLARRLLFPALLPTSPLPPILMLDLSEDDPVLVELNKELYDFLALSLRAFVQTWWGQITPRDRDLMPQITRVLTHVIQDIERRASRIDLSDLVLRQVPALVDLHLSDYRVAAMRIDTAFTNTSPSPTIQGLFHMLQPHVAIQTNQEPGAPIISQIYLRQLVENILRLSLPPEDWESETERCIVREIVACVVLGNMFKKFAQPWFLHQIVLGYSRMVRKSKKSLARFQVPSVQVLVIFVLSAMQTISSLALSIISTFQYLVALTHAANRAYERRKSRQRRNTSDLGLRSMCLSIASEVVLIHVFRSRLIPFMLSRMISPASLTVAIQTGKRALFPNDGWPGPAPAEPTIEEQLLLREQLESRLGELCQPWLANVLLGNSRKIQALTIKQALDPFSESAEINSHLLVILLDLVVSELWPELSKPS
;
A
#
# COMPACT_ATOMS: atom_id res chain seq x y z
N MET A 1 10.86 -26.54 27.07
CA MET A 1 11.68 -25.95 26.00
C MET A 1 11.00 -24.66 25.56
N SER A 2 11.62 -23.51 25.84
CA SER A 2 11.12 -22.17 25.56
C SER A 2 11.31 -21.83 24.09
N ALA A 3 10.24 -21.48 23.37
CA ALA A 3 10.26 -21.11 21.97
C ALA A 3 10.88 -19.70 21.78
N ALA A 4 12.21 -19.65 21.66
CA ALA A 4 12.91 -18.54 21.04
C ALA A 4 12.84 -18.72 19.52
N GLY A 5 11.92 -18.01 18.84
CA GLY A 5 11.81 -18.11 17.37
C GLY A 5 10.82 -17.19 16.66
N GLY A 6 10.04 -16.35 17.36
CA GLY A 6 8.94 -15.58 16.75
C GLY A 6 9.22 -14.10 16.41
N GLY A 7 10.44 -13.58 16.61
CA GLY A 7 10.71 -12.13 16.55
C GLY A 7 10.90 -11.51 15.16
N GLY A 8 11.25 -12.32 14.14
CA GLY A 8 11.80 -11.79 12.88
C GLY A 8 10.79 -11.09 11.95
N ALA A 9 9.50 -11.42 12.01
CA ALA A 9 8.51 -10.84 11.10
C ALA A 9 8.11 -9.40 11.49
N TYR A 10 8.04 -9.10 12.78
CA TYR A 10 7.67 -7.78 13.30
C TYR A 10 8.85 -6.81 13.39
N SER A 11 10.08 -7.34 13.33
CA SER A 11 11.28 -6.52 13.40
C SER A 11 11.61 -5.81 12.09
N PHE A 12 11.11 -6.28 10.94
CA PHE A 12 11.45 -5.67 9.64
C PHE A 12 10.59 -4.45 9.30
N SER A 13 9.30 -4.49 9.65
CA SER A 13 8.37 -3.43 9.28
C SER A 13 8.40 -2.28 10.30
N LEU A 14 8.58 -1.06 9.78
CA LEU A 14 8.62 0.18 10.57
C LEU A 14 7.29 0.50 11.26
N THR A 15 6.18 0.21 10.60
CA THR A 15 4.83 0.59 11.03
C THR A 15 4.07 -0.57 11.68
N THR A 16 4.73 -1.72 11.89
CA THR A 16 4.11 -2.90 12.48
C THR A 16 4.51 -3.03 13.95
N PHE A 17 3.51 -2.99 14.82
CA PHE A 17 3.68 -3.27 16.23
C PHE A 17 3.96 -4.76 16.46
N SER A 18 4.88 -5.05 17.37
CA SER A 18 5.10 -6.39 17.91
C SER A 18 3.89 -6.85 18.73
N PRO A 19 3.79 -8.15 19.06
CA PRO A 19 2.76 -8.66 19.96
C PRO A 19 2.74 -8.00 21.35
N SER A 20 3.82 -7.33 21.76
CA SER A 20 3.89 -6.56 23.00
C SER A 20 3.48 -5.09 22.85
N GLY A 21 2.99 -4.69 21.67
CA GLY A 21 2.53 -3.33 21.40
C GLY A 21 3.67 -2.33 21.14
N LYS A 22 4.85 -2.82 20.75
CA LYS A 22 6.04 -1.98 20.53
C LYS A 22 6.46 -1.94 19.07
N LEU A 23 6.95 -0.80 18.60
CA LEU A 23 7.61 -0.70 17.30
C LEU A 23 9.07 -1.12 17.43
N VAL A 24 9.38 -2.34 16.97
CA VAL A 24 10.70 -2.96 17.14
C VAL A 24 11.80 -2.17 16.43
N GLN A 25 11.50 -1.54 15.30
CA GLN A 25 12.43 -0.65 14.59
C GLN A 25 12.86 0.56 15.43
N ILE A 26 11.98 1.09 16.29
CA ILE A 26 12.34 2.15 17.24
C ILE A 26 13.24 1.58 18.35
N GLU A 27 12.97 0.37 18.84
CA GLU A 27 13.86 -0.30 19.81
C GLU A 27 15.26 -0.55 19.22
N HIS A 28 15.36 -0.89 17.93
CA HIS A 28 16.63 -0.98 17.22
C HIS A 28 17.35 0.36 17.11
N ALA A 29 16.63 1.44 16.77
CA ALA A 29 17.21 2.79 16.75
C ALA A 29 17.70 3.22 18.14
N LEU A 30 16.94 2.94 19.20
CA LEU A 30 17.36 3.18 20.58
C LEU A 30 18.57 2.33 21.00
N ALA A 31 18.67 1.08 20.52
CA ALA A 31 19.84 0.24 20.74
C ALA A 31 21.09 0.84 20.06
N VAL A 32 20.96 1.41 18.87
CA VAL A 32 22.04 2.17 18.19
C VAL A 32 22.43 3.40 19.00
N VAL A 33 21.47 4.14 19.55
CA VAL A 33 21.75 5.26 20.46
C VAL A 33 22.54 4.81 21.68
N ALA A 34 22.16 3.69 22.30
CA ALA A 34 22.86 3.15 23.48
C ALA A 34 24.31 2.71 23.20
N GLN A 35 24.67 2.49 21.94
CA GLN A 35 26.04 2.23 21.51
C GLN A 35 26.83 3.51 21.17
N GLY A 36 26.14 4.64 21.01
CA GLY A 36 26.75 5.93 20.73
C GLY A 36 27.56 6.47 21.92
N THR A 37 28.49 7.38 21.64
CA THR A 37 29.28 8.09 22.67
C THR A 37 28.39 8.80 23.70
N THR A 38 28.81 8.80 24.95
CA THR A 38 28.08 9.42 26.06
C THR A 38 27.92 10.93 25.83
N SER A 39 26.71 11.43 26.02
CA SER A 39 26.40 12.86 26.04
C SER A 39 25.46 13.15 27.21
N LEU A 40 25.58 14.31 27.82
CA LEU A 40 24.76 14.69 28.96
C LEU A 40 24.48 16.19 28.96
N GLY A 41 23.47 16.58 29.72
CA GLY A 41 23.12 17.98 29.94
C GLY A 41 22.62 18.22 31.35
N ILE A 42 22.92 19.40 31.88
CA ILE A 42 22.54 19.83 33.24
C ILE A 42 22.01 21.26 33.15
N LYS A 43 20.78 21.47 33.62
CA LYS A 43 20.18 22.79 33.82
C LYS A 43 20.66 23.35 35.17
N ALA A 44 21.36 24.47 35.11
CA ALA A 44 21.74 25.28 36.24
C ALA A 44 20.77 26.46 36.43
N THR A 45 20.94 27.20 37.51
CA THR A 45 20.15 28.41 37.81
C THR A 45 20.40 29.53 36.80
N ASN A 46 21.66 29.72 36.40
CA ASN A 46 22.13 30.79 35.51
C ASN A 46 22.52 30.30 34.10
N GLY A 47 22.18 29.07 33.73
CA GLY A 47 22.45 28.56 32.38
C GLY A 47 22.21 27.06 32.21
N ILE A 48 22.72 26.51 31.11
CA ILE A 48 22.67 25.07 30.81
C ILE A 48 24.02 24.67 30.24
N VAL A 49 24.55 23.53 30.70
CA VAL A 49 25.69 22.87 30.07
C VAL A 49 25.22 21.62 29.35
N ILE A 50 25.72 21.41 28.13
CA ILE A 50 25.66 20.14 27.41
C ILE A 50 27.09 19.70 27.11
N ALA A 51 27.40 18.44 27.35
CA ALA A 51 28.76 17.92 27.20
C ALA A 51 28.74 16.54 26.57
N THR A 52 29.76 16.22 25.78
CA THR A 52 29.88 14.92 25.14
C THR A 52 31.33 14.47 25.00
N GLU A 53 31.52 13.16 25.01
CA GLU A 53 32.76 12.54 24.58
C GLU A 53 32.90 12.63 23.05
N LYS A 54 34.10 13.05 22.62
CA LYS A 54 34.54 13.12 21.23
C LYS A 54 35.68 12.12 21.06
N LYS A 55 35.31 10.87 20.74
CA LYS A 55 36.27 9.76 20.55
C LYS A 55 36.68 9.67 19.09
N SER A 56 37.94 9.96 18.80
CA SER A 56 38.53 9.67 17.49
C SER A 56 38.91 8.19 17.38
N SER A 57 38.66 7.58 16.23
CA SER A 57 39.05 6.19 15.95
C SER A 57 40.53 6.07 15.54
N SER A 58 41.18 7.17 15.16
CA SER A 58 42.56 7.18 14.71
C SER A 58 43.19 8.56 14.89
N ILE A 59 44.47 8.59 15.24
CA ILE A 59 45.28 9.82 15.30
C ILE A 59 45.36 10.57 13.96
N LEU A 60 45.00 9.91 12.86
CA LEU A 60 44.99 10.49 11.51
C LEU A 60 43.70 11.27 11.21
N VAL A 61 42.67 11.12 12.03
CA VAL A 61 41.42 11.85 11.86
C VAL A 61 41.62 13.27 12.35
N ASP A 62 41.31 14.24 11.51
CA ASP A 62 41.25 15.64 11.91
C ASP A 62 40.03 15.86 12.82
N GLU A 63 40.29 15.88 14.12
CA GLU A 63 39.27 16.08 15.15
C GLU A 63 38.60 17.46 15.02
N SER A 64 39.25 18.45 14.40
CA SER A 64 38.65 19.79 14.22
C SER A 64 37.45 19.79 13.26
N ALA A 65 37.32 18.77 12.40
CA ALA A 65 36.22 18.66 11.45
C ALA A 65 34.98 17.91 12.00
N ILE A 66 35.02 17.44 13.25
CA ILE A 66 33.96 16.62 13.86
C ILE A 66 33.34 17.37 15.03
N ASP A 67 32.19 18.00 14.79
CA ASP A 67 31.43 18.66 15.86
C ASP A 67 30.25 17.79 16.29
N LYS A 68 30.14 17.58 17.61
CA LYS A 68 29.01 16.88 18.23
C LYS A 68 28.06 17.81 18.96
N VAL A 69 28.52 19.00 19.32
CA VAL A 69 27.71 20.09 19.84
C VAL A 69 27.53 21.11 18.72
N CYS A 70 26.29 21.48 18.40
CA CYS A 70 26.04 22.50 17.40
C CYS A 70 25.07 23.57 17.89
N VAL A 71 25.40 24.82 17.55
CA VAL A 71 24.49 25.95 17.67
C VAL A 71 23.50 25.91 16.51
N ILE A 72 22.20 25.97 16.83
CA ILE A 72 21.11 25.98 15.84
C ILE A 72 20.70 27.42 15.53
N CYS A 73 20.42 28.17 16.58
CA CYS A 73 20.20 29.61 16.57
C CYS A 73 20.85 30.16 17.84
N PRO A 74 20.99 31.48 17.98
CA PRO A 74 21.71 32.06 19.11
C PRO A 74 21.26 31.45 20.45
N ASN A 75 19.95 31.36 20.70
CA ASN A 75 19.41 30.93 21.99
C ASN A 75 19.24 29.41 22.16
N ILE A 76 19.61 28.57 21.17
CA ILE A 76 19.40 27.11 21.22
C ILE A 76 20.61 26.35 20.64
N GLY A 77 21.10 25.37 21.38
CA GLY A 77 22.10 24.42 20.93
C GLY A 77 21.70 22.96 21.19
N ILE A 78 22.31 22.06 20.42
CA ILE A 78 21.98 20.63 20.42
C ILE A 78 23.26 19.80 20.54
N VAL A 79 23.19 18.70 21.27
CA VAL A 79 24.18 17.61 21.27
C VAL A 79 23.47 16.28 21.01
N TYR A 80 24.18 15.30 20.44
CA TYR A 80 23.61 14.00 20.09
C TYR A 80 24.41 12.80 20.59
N SER A 81 23.70 11.67 20.72
CA SER A 81 24.30 10.34 20.78
C SER A 81 23.63 9.42 19.76
N GLY A 82 24.43 8.54 19.13
CA GLY A 82 24.01 7.66 18.04
C GLY A 82 24.75 7.97 16.72
N MET A 83 24.04 7.92 15.59
CA MET A 83 24.63 8.06 14.26
C MET A 83 24.84 9.53 13.84
N GLY A 84 26.10 9.93 13.64
CA GLY A 84 26.46 11.29 13.21
C GLY A 84 25.79 11.80 11.91
N PRO A 85 25.63 10.99 10.85
CA PRO A 85 24.93 11.44 9.63
C PRO A 85 23.47 11.83 9.87
N ASP A 86 22.74 11.05 10.67
CA ASP A 86 21.35 11.32 11.04
C ASP A 86 21.24 12.65 11.82
N TYR A 87 22.17 12.88 12.75
CA TYR A 87 22.27 14.14 13.48
C TYR A 87 22.46 15.34 12.55
N ARG A 88 23.32 15.25 11.54
CA ARG A 88 23.57 16.35 10.59
C ARG A 88 22.30 16.74 9.81
N VAL A 89 21.47 15.76 9.44
CA VAL A 89 20.17 15.99 8.79
C VAL A 89 19.22 16.74 9.72
N LEU A 90 19.12 16.31 10.99
CA LEU A 90 18.26 16.97 11.98
C LEU A 90 18.72 18.40 12.29
N THR A 91 20.04 18.62 12.42
CA THR A 91 20.63 19.94 12.61
C THR A 91 20.32 20.90 11.46
N ALA A 92 20.43 20.43 10.21
CA ALA A 92 20.08 21.25 9.04
C ALA A 92 18.58 21.62 9.03
N LYS A 93 17.70 20.67 9.33
CA LYS A 93 16.25 20.91 9.44
C LYS A 93 15.91 21.86 10.59
N ALA A 94 16.55 21.70 11.75
CA ALA A 94 16.37 22.56 12.91
C ALA A 94 16.80 24.02 12.61
N ARG A 95 17.95 24.22 11.96
CA ARG A 95 18.41 25.54 11.52
C ARG A 95 17.42 26.21 10.57
N LYS A 96 16.91 25.45 9.59
CA LYS A 96 15.90 25.95 8.65
C LYS A 96 14.60 26.33 9.36
N SER A 97 14.13 25.51 10.31
CA SER A 97 12.94 25.77 11.12
C SER A 97 13.09 27.05 11.96
N ALA A 98 14.24 27.20 12.64
CA ALA A 98 14.54 28.41 13.42
C ALA A 98 14.60 29.68 12.57
N GLN A 99 15.20 29.63 11.38
CA GLN A 99 15.24 30.75 10.44
C GLN A 99 13.85 31.10 9.90
N ALA A 100 13.04 30.09 9.59
CA ALA A 100 11.67 30.30 9.12
C ALA A 100 10.81 30.96 10.20
N TYR A 101 10.93 30.51 11.46
CA TYR A 101 10.26 31.13 12.60
C TYR A 101 10.68 32.60 12.74
N TRP A 102 11.99 32.87 12.72
CA TRP A 102 12.51 34.24 12.79
C TRP A 102 12.01 35.15 11.67
N LYS A 103 11.94 34.64 10.43
CA LYS A 103 11.43 35.41 9.29
C LYS A 103 9.97 35.83 9.47
N ILE A 104 9.16 35.01 10.16
CA ILE A 104 7.72 35.26 10.35
C ILE A 104 7.49 36.15 11.57
N TYR A 105 8.14 35.85 12.70
CA TYR A 105 7.84 36.44 14.00
C TYR A 105 8.85 37.51 14.44
N GLY A 106 9.98 37.67 13.75
CA GLY A 106 11.03 38.63 14.09
C GLY A 106 11.91 38.23 15.29
N GLU A 107 11.63 37.10 15.92
CA GLU A 107 12.36 36.56 17.09
C GLU A 107 12.73 35.09 16.89
N TYR A 108 13.70 34.58 17.64
CA TYR A 108 14.05 33.15 17.58
C TYR A 108 13.02 32.29 18.33
N PRO A 109 12.80 31.03 17.90
CA PRO A 109 11.78 30.20 18.50
C PRO A 109 12.07 29.91 19.98
N PRO A 110 11.04 29.79 20.82
CA PRO A 110 11.18 29.16 22.14
C PRO A 110 11.69 27.73 21.99
N THR A 111 12.51 27.26 22.94
CA THR A 111 13.15 25.93 22.89
C THR A 111 12.13 24.81 22.64
N ARG A 112 10.97 24.86 23.31
CA ARG A 112 9.89 23.89 23.16
C ARG A 112 9.36 23.81 21.71
N VAL A 113 9.22 24.96 21.04
CA VAL A 113 8.68 25.02 19.67
C VAL A 113 9.64 24.35 18.69
N LEU A 114 10.94 24.63 18.81
CA LEU A 114 11.95 23.98 17.98
C LEU A 114 12.05 22.48 18.28
N VAL A 115 12.01 22.09 19.55
CA VAL A 115 12.00 20.68 19.98
C VAL A 115 10.81 19.93 19.39
N GLN A 116 9.60 20.52 19.44
CA GLN A 116 8.41 19.92 18.85
C GLN A 116 8.56 19.77 17.33
N SER A 117 9.11 20.77 16.64
CA SER A 117 9.38 20.68 15.20
C SER A 117 10.37 19.55 14.85
N ILE A 118 11.44 19.38 15.63
CA ILE A 118 12.42 18.29 15.44
C ILE A 118 11.78 16.93 15.75
N ALA A 119 11.02 16.84 16.84
CA ALA A 119 10.31 15.65 17.26
C ALA A 119 9.31 15.18 16.18
N THR A 120 8.55 16.10 15.58
CA THR A 120 7.66 15.78 14.45
C THR A 120 8.42 15.20 13.27
N VAL A 121 9.55 15.80 12.88
CA VAL A 121 10.41 15.26 11.80
C VAL A 121 10.91 13.84 12.12
N MET A 122 11.30 13.59 13.37
CA MET A 122 11.75 12.26 13.79
C MET A 122 10.58 11.25 13.77
N GLN A 123 9.41 11.66 14.25
CA GLN A 123 8.20 10.85 14.29
C GLN A 123 7.68 10.49 12.89
N GLU A 124 7.71 11.42 11.93
CA GLU A 124 7.34 11.17 10.53
C GLU A 124 8.14 10.00 9.93
N ALA A 125 9.41 9.89 10.30
CA ALA A 125 10.30 8.79 9.89
C ALA A 125 10.02 7.45 10.61
N THR A 126 9.08 7.43 11.55
CA THR A 126 8.56 6.20 12.19
C THR A 126 7.22 5.73 11.61
N GLN A 127 6.56 6.56 10.81
CA GLN A 127 5.22 6.30 10.28
C GLN A 127 5.19 6.21 8.75
N SER A 128 6.22 6.70 8.07
CA SER A 128 6.33 6.67 6.62
C SER A 128 6.98 5.38 6.13
N GLY A 129 6.38 4.70 5.16
CA GLY A 129 7.00 3.56 4.49
C GLY A 129 8.21 3.98 3.65
N GLY A 130 9.23 3.11 3.53
CA GLY A 130 10.43 3.38 2.73
C GLY A 130 11.50 4.23 3.42
N VAL A 131 11.29 4.65 4.66
CA VAL A 131 12.31 5.30 5.50
C VAL A 131 12.57 4.47 6.76
N ARG A 132 13.65 4.80 7.48
CA ARG A 132 13.96 4.23 8.79
C ARG A 132 13.94 5.31 9.87
N PRO A 133 13.71 4.97 11.15
CA PRO A 133 13.86 5.92 12.24
C PRO A 133 15.28 6.50 12.27
N PHE A 134 15.39 7.70 12.79
CA PHE A 134 16.68 8.31 13.09
C PHE A 134 17.35 7.53 14.23
N GLY A 135 18.58 7.06 14.02
CA GLY A 135 19.36 6.36 15.05
C GLY A 135 20.11 7.32 15.95
N VAL A 136 19.45 8.40 16.39
CA VAL A 136 20.02 9.42 17.30
C VAL A 136 19.02 9.81 18.38
N SER A 137 19.54 10.10 19.57
CA SER A 137 18.84 10.92 20.57
C SER A 137 19.54 12.26 20.69
N LEU A 138 18.75 13.30 20.95
CA LEU A 138 19.23 14.67 21.06
C LEU A 138 19.01 15.19 22.48
N LEU A 139 19.96 15.97 22.97
CA LEU A 139 19.73 16.91 24.06
C LEU A 139 19.73 18.31 23.48
N VAL A 140 18.61 19.02 23.66
CA VAL A 140 18.39 20.37 23.16
C VAL A 140 18.38 21.31 24.36
N ALA A 141 19.40 22.13 24.46
CA ALA A 141 19.49 23.18 25.46
C ALA A 141 19.04 24.49 24.82
N GLY A 142 18.25 25.28 25.54
CA GLY A 142 17.91 26.60 25.08
C GLY A 142 17.40 27.52 26.17
N TRP A 143 17.34 28.81 25.85
CA TRP A 143 16.86 29.85 26.74
C TRP A 143 15.82 30.72 26.03
N ASP A 144 14.77 31.06 26.75
CA ASP A 144 13.78 32.05 26.32
C ASP A 144 13.35 32.93 27.49
N SER A 145 12.88 34.15 27.20
CA SER A 145 12.51 35.15 28.19
C SER A 145 11.33 34.73 29.08
N HIS A 146 10.47 33.83 28.60
CA HIS A 146 9.25 33.44 29.30
C HIS A 146 9.45 32.25 30.25
N ARG A 147 10.27 31.27 29.86
CA ARG A 147 10.52 30.02 30.63
C ARG A 147 11.93 29.92 31.20
N GLY A 148 12.83 30.81 30.81
CA GLY A 148 14.24 30.77 31.19
C GLY A 148 14.97 29.56 30.58
N PRO A 149 16.02 29.04 31.24
CA PRO A 149 16.79 27.92 30.73
C PRO A 149 15.95 26.63 30.74
N THR A 150 15.87 25.95 29.60
CA THR A 150 15.20 24.66 29.43
C THR A 150 16.07 23.64 28.69
N LEU A 151 16.13 22.42 29.22
CA LEU A 151 16.82 21.28 28.63
C LEU A 151 15.78 20.23 28.23
N TYR A 152 15.79 19.82 26.96
CA TYR A 152 14.91 18.77 26.44
C TYR A 152 15.73 17.60 25.93
N GLN A 153 15.17 16.39 26.07
CA GLN A 153 15.64 15.20 25.39
C GLN A 153 14.63 14.81 24.31
N VAL A 154 15.10 14.47 23.12
CA VAL A 154 14.29 13.92 22.02
C VAL A 154 14.85 12.56 21.63
N ASP A 155 14.01 11.55 21.49
CA ASP A 155 14.41 10.20 21.13
C ASP A 155 14.00 9.82 19.69
N PRO A 156 14.50 8.70 19.12
CA PRO A 156 14.14 8.20 17.79
C PRO A 156 12.64 8.06 17.50
N SER A 157 11.79 7.97 18.54
CA SER A 157 10.34 7.85 18.37
C SER A 157 9.67 9.19 18.05
N GLY A 158 10.39 10.30 18.24
CA GLY A 158 9.82 11.64 18.26
C GLY A 158 9.20 12.01 19.61
N SER A 159 9.39 11.19 20.65
CA SER A 159 9.00 11.56 22.01
C SER A 159 10.01 12.52 22.59
N TYR A 160 9.54 13.52 23.33
CA TYR A 160 10.40 14.49 23.98
C TYR A 160 9.94 14.85 25.40
N TRP A 161 10.91 15.11 26.28
CA TRP A 161 10.68 15.47 27.68
C TRP A 161 11.64 16.57 28.12
N ALA A 162 11.18 17.42 29.05
CA ALA A 162 12.03 18.40 29.72
C ALA A 162 12.76 17.74 30.90
N TRP A 163 14.04 18.05 31.08
CA TRP A 163 14.89 17.47 32.11
C TRP A 163 15.60 18.55 32.94
N LYS A 164 15.83 18.24 34.21
CA LYS A 164 16.74 19.00 35.08
C LYS A 164 18.19 18.63 34.78
N ALA A 165 18.45 17.33 34.67
CA ALA A 165 19.68 16.78 34.12
C ALA A 165 19.33 15.47 33.40
N SER A 166 20.04 15.14 32.32
CA SER A 166 19.90 13.86 31.64
C SER A 166 21.19 13.44 30.95
N ALA A 167 21.33 12.14 30.70
CA ALA A 167 22.41 11.55 29.93
C ALA A 167 21.84 10.58 28.87
N ILE A 168 22.50 10.52 27.72
CA ILE A 168 22.19 9.66 26.58
C ILE A 168 23.47 9.00 26.05
N GLY A 169 23.32 7.85 25.40
CA GLY A 169 24.45 7.10 24.85
C GLY A 169 24.89 5.93 25.72
N LYS A 170 26.11 5.46 25.47
CA LYS A 170 26.78 4.39 26.23
C LYS A 170 26.82 4.76 27.71
N ASN A 171 26.59 3.78 28.58
CA ASN A 171 26.63 3.95 30.03
C ASN A 171 25.66 5.02 30.60
N MET A 172 24.61 5.42 29.86
CA MET A 172 23.67 6.45 30.31
C MET A 172 23.02 6.15 31.67
N THR A 173 22.79 4.88 32.00
CA THR A 173 22.21 4.47 33.30
C THR A 173 23.12 4.86 34.45
N ASN A 174 24.42 4.59 34.35
CA ASN A 174 25.40 4.94 35.39
C ASN A 174 25.58 6.47 35.48
N ALA A 175 25.63 7.14 34.32
CA ALA A 175 25.72 8.59 34.26
C ALA A 175 24.50 9.27 34.93
N LYS A 176 23.28 8.78 34.70
CA LYS A 176 22.07 9.28 35.37
C LYS A 176 22.13 9.06 36.89
N THR A 177 22.51 7.87 37.35
CA THR A 177 22.68 7.61 38.79
C THR A 177 23.73 8.51 39.44
N PHE A 178 24.80 8.86 38.71
CA PHE A 178 25.81 9.80 39.19
C PHE A 178 25.26 11.23 39.27
N LEU A 179 24.53 11.66 38.24
CA LEU A 179 23.87 12.97 38.21
C LEU A 179 22.84 13.11 39.34
N GLU A 180 22.03 12.08 39.59
CA GLU A 180 21.04 12.08 40.69
C GLU A 180 21.67 12.31 42.07
N LYS A 181 22.92 11.88 42.27
CA LYS A 181 23.64 12.09 43.55
C LYS A 181 24.29 13.45 43.68
N ARG A 182 24.60 14.13 42.58
CA ARG A 182 25.37 15.38 42.55
C ARG A 182 24.53 16.61 42.20
N TYR A 183 23.38 16.40 41.58
CA TYR A 183 22.48 17.47 41.16
C TYR A 183 21.69 18.05 42.34
N ASN A 184 21.50 19.37 42.32
CA ASN A 184 20.53 20.09 43.14
C ASN A 184 19.95 21.26 42.32
N ASP A 185 18.79 21.78 42.75
CA ASP A 185 18.07 22.82 42.00
C ASP A 185 18.79 24.18 41.97
N ASP A 186 19.71 24.40 42.92
CA ASP A 186 20.46 25.66 43.07
C ASP A 186 21.86 25.61 42.43
N ILE A 187 22.17 24.55 41.67
CA ILE A 187 23.50 24.35 41.09
C ILE A 187 23.87 25.51 40.16
N SER A 188 25.06 26.07 40.39
CA SER A 188 25.63 27.12 39.53
C SER A 188 26.11 26.52 38.21
N LEU A 189 26.22 27.34 37.17
CA LEU A 189 26.71 26.89 35.86
C LEU A 189 28.13 26.32 35.93
N GLU A 190 29.01 26.89 36.75
CA GLU A 190 30.39 26.41 36.94
C GLU A 190 30.40 25.03 37.61
N ASP A 191 29.60 24.86 38.67
CA ASP A 191 29.44 23.57 39.35
C ASP A 191 28.78 22.52 38.44
N ALA A 192 27.86 22.95 37.57
CA ALA A 192 27.23 22.09 36.58
C ALA A 192 28.25 21.62 35.53
N ILE A 193 29.14 22.50 35.04
CA ILE A 193 30.24 22.11 34.13
C ILE A 193 31.18 21.11 34.83
N HIS A 194 31.56 21.37 36.08
CA HIS A 194 32.41 20.45 36.84
C HIS A 194 31.73 19.08 37.04
N THR A 195 30.44 19.08 37.39
CA THR A 195 29.63 17.86 37.54
C THR A 195 29.49 17.12 36.22
N ALA A 196 29.32 17.82 35.10
CA ALA A 196 29.28 17.24 33.76
C ALA A 196 30.60 16.53 33.41
N LEU A 197 31.73 17.17 33.68
CA LEU A 197 33.06 16.61 33.46
C LEU A 197 33.31 15.36 34.32
N LEU A 198 32.97 15.42 35.60
CA LEU A 198 33.08 14.26 36.49
C LEU A 198 32.20 13.10 36.01
N THR A 199 30.98 13.39 35.57
CA THR A 199 30.06 12.37 35.05
C THR A 199 30.61 11.70 33.78
N LEU A 200 31.18 12.48 32.85
CA LEU A 200 31.85 11.92 31.68
C LEU A 200 33.05 11.05 32.09
N LYS A 201 33.85 11.51 33.05
CA LYS A 201 35.05 10.81 33.54
C LYS A 201 34.73 9.41 34.09
N GLU A 202 33.62 9.23 34.80
CA GLU A 202 33.19 7.92 35.33
C GLU A 202 32.97 6.88 34.22
N GLY A 203 32.57 7.31 33.03
CA GLY A 203 32.31 6.46 31.87
C GLY A 203 33.38 6.49 30.79
N PHE A 204 34.47 7.25 30.99
CA PHE A 204 35.46 7.55 29.95
C PHE A 204 36.50 6.43 29.85
N GLU A 205 36.69 5.90 28.64
CA GLU A 205 37.73 4.91 28.37
C GLU A 205 39.04 5.61 27.95
N GLY A 206 40.03 5.62 28.86
CA GLY A 206 41.35 6.21 28.60
C GLY A 206 41.56 7.56 29.29
N GLN A 207 42.37 8.43 28.70
CA GLN A 207 42.66 9.75 29.25
C GLN A 207 41.68 10.80 28.70
N MET A 208 40.97 11.46 29.61
CA MET A 208 40.12 12.61 29.28
C MET A 208 40.99 13.86 29.12
N THR A 209 40.95 14.46 27.94
CA THR A 209 41.72 15.66 27.58
C THR A 209 40.80 16.69 26.93
N GLU A 210 41.27 17.92 26.75
CA GLU A 210 40.51 19.00 26.09
C GLU A 210 40.07 18.66 24.65
N LYS A 211 40.81 17.81 23.94
CA LYS A 211 40.49 17.43 22.55
C LYS A 211 39.45 16.32 22.46
N THR A 212 39.34 15.50 23.50
CA THR A 212 38.48 14.32 23.51
C THR A 212 37.11 14.57 24.11
N ILE A 213 36.80 15.82 24.45
CA ILE A 213 35.52 16.25 24.99
C ILE A 213 35.06 17.52 24.29
N GLU A 214 33.75 17.70 24.22
CA GLU A 214 33.15 18.90 23.64
C GLU A 214 32.05 19.40 24.57
N ILE A 215 32.03 20.71 24.85
CA ILE A 215 31.12 21.33 25.81
C ILE A 215 30.44 22.52 25.14
N GLY A 216 29.11 22.53 25.21
CA GLY A 216 28.26 23.66 24.89
C GLY A 216 27.67 24.27 26.14
N VAL A 217 27.65 25.60 26.19
CA VAL A 217 27.09 26.34 27.31
C VAL A 217 26.09 27.35 26.78
N ILE A 218 24.93 27.43 27.43
CA ILE A 218 23.92 28.45 27.20
C ILE A 218 23.80 29.25 28.48
N THR A 219 24.22 30.51 28.43
CA THR A 219 24.09 31.44 29.56
C THR A 219 22.75 32.14 29.53
N VAL A 220 22.24 32.47 30.73
CA VAL A 220 21.13 33.40 30.87
C VAL A 220 21.67 34.82 30.63
N PRO A 221 21.10 35.60 29.71
CA PRO A 221 21.47 37.00 29.51
C PRO A 221 21.26 37.82 30.78
N THR A 222 22.18 38.73 31.06
CA THR A 222 22.05 39.69 32.18
C THR A 222 20.98 40.74 31.88
N ALA A 223 20.42 41.36 32.92
CA ALA A 223 19.38 42.39 32.77
C ALA A 223 19.82 43.58 31.90
N GLU A 224 21.12 43.89 31.91
CA GLU A 224 21.75 44.93 31.08
C GLU A 224 21.78 44.52 29.59
N GLU A 225 22.15 43.27 29.28
CA GLU A 225 22.13 42.72 27.91
C GLU A 225 20.72 42.60 27.32
N ILE A 226 19.70 42.45 28.17
CA ILE A 226 18.29 42.45 27.76
C ILE A 226 17.81 43.87 27.46
N ALA A 227 18.32 44.88 28.19
CA ALA A 227 17.95 46.29 28.04
C ALA A 227 18.64 46.99 26.85
N GLU A 228 19.81 46.51 26.42
CA GLU A 228 20.55 47.07 25.27
C GLU A 228 19.99 46.68 23.89
N VAL A 229 18.99 45.79 23.82
CA VAL A 229 18.32 45.41 22.55
C VAL A 229 17.42 46.57 22.08
N PRO A 230 17.75 47.28 20.99
CA PRO A 230 16.88 48.33 20.47
C PRO A 230 15.57 47.70 19.99
N THR A 231 14.47 48.44 20.05
CA THR A 231 13.11 48.10 19.53
C THR A 231 13.05 47.94 17.99
N GLY A 232 14.13 47.48 17.39
CA GLY A 232 14.31 47.13 15.99
C GLY A 232 15.33 45.99 15.86
N GLY A 233 14.93 44.77 16.24
CA GLY A 233 15.51 43.53 15.71
C GLY A 233 17.00 43.22 15.93
N ALA A 234 17.71 43.89 16.85
CA ALA A 234 19.14 43.65 17.07
C ALA A 234 19.45 43.00 18.44
N ARG A 235 19.59 41.67 18.38
CA ARG A 235 20.43 40.72 19.17
C ARG A 235 20.66 40.98 20.68
N VAL A 236 20.07 40.13 21.51
CA VAL A 236 20.81 39.55 22.63
C VAL A 236 21.82 38.55 22.03
N LYS A 237 23.10 38.62 22.38
CA LYS A 237 24.09 37.58 22.08
C LYS A 237 24.07 36.54 23.20
N PRO A 238 23.34 35.42 23.08
CA PRO A 238 23.71 34.23 23.83
C PRO A 238 25.10 33.80 23.35
N VAL A 239 26.07 33.98 24.24
CA VAL A 239 27.44 33.54 24.02
C VAL A 239 27.42 32.03 24.23
N PHE A 240 27.52 31.28 23.14
CA PHE A 240 28.21 29.99 23.19
C PHE A 240 29.69 30.34 23.26
N PRO A 241 30.37 30.30 24.41
CA PRO A 241 31.81 30.20 24.38
C PRO A 241 32.09 28.79 23.84
N TYR A 242 32.22 28.67 22.52
CA TYR A 242 33.03 27.59 21.98
C TYR A 242 34.42 27.84 22.57
N MET A 243 34.89 26.97 23.46
CA MET A 243 36.23 27.09 24.03
C MET A 243 37.27 26.74 22.96
N ASP A 244 37.49 27.66 22.00
CA ASP A 244 38.68 27.63 21.15
C ASP A 244 39.87 28.14 21.97
N GLY A 245 40.50 27.24 22.70
CA GLY A 245 41.76 27.50 23.40
C GLY A 245 42.13 26.38 24.37
N PRO A 246 43.43 26.12 24.59
CA PRO A 246 43.86 25.15 25.58
C PRO A 246 43.32 25.57 26.95
N LEU A 247 42.83 24.60 27.73
CA LEU A 247 42.32 24.77 29.08
C LEU A 247 43.24 25.73 29.85
N ARG A 248 42.80 26.98 30.03
CA ARG A 248 43.47 27.90 30.94
C ARG A 248 43.25 27.37 32.35
N SER A 249 44.26 26.63 32.82
CA SER A 249 44.58 26.25 34.19
C SER A 249 43.43 26.34 35.19
N VAL A 250 42.65 25.27 35.31
CA VAL A 250 42.03 24.97 36.60
C VAL A 250 43.14 24.44 37.49
N SER A 251 43.54 25.24 38.48
CA SER A 251 44.56 24.90 39.46
C SER A 251 44.11 23.68 40.28
N TRP A 252 44.83 22.58 40.14
CA TRP A 252 44.64 21.37 40.93
C TRP A 252 45.03 21.64 42.39
N VAL A 253 44.04 21.79 43.28
CA VAL A 253 44.29 21.64 44.72
C VAL A 253 44.32 20.15 45.03
N SER A 254 45.54 19.65 45.21
CA SER A 254 45.84 18.30 45.67
C SER A 254 45.39 18.12 47.12
N ALA A 255 44.36 17.31 47.35
CA ALA A 255 44.09 16.74 48.66
C ALA A 255 44.75 15.34 48.73
N LYS A 256 45.93 15.29 49.34
CA LYS A 256 46.51 14.06 49.89
C LYS A 256 45.72 13.63 51.12
N THR A 257 45.73 12.31 51.37
CA THR A 257 45.44 11.52 52.60
C THR A 257 44.27 10.55 52.38
N GLY A 258 44.38 9.26 52.66
CA GLY A 258 45.49 8.46 53.16
C GLY A 258 45.20 6.98 52.88
N GLN A 259 46.26 6.23 52.58
CA GLN A 259 46.24 4.77 52.58
C GLN A 259 46.02 4.29 54.01
N GLN A 260 45.04 3.41 54.21
CA GLN A 260 45.08 2.40 55.26
C GLN A 260 44.76 1.04 54.65
N SER A 261 45.59 0.08 55.04
CA SER A 261 45.73 -1.27 54.51
C SER A 261 45.09 -2.30 55.45
N VAL A 262 44.43 -3.32 54.85
CA VAL A 262 44.35 -4.75 55.27
C VAL A 262 43.36 -5.06 56.44
N PRO A 263 42.69 -6.24 56.57
CA PRO A 263 43.00 -7.58 56.03
C PRO A 263 41.86 -8.45 55.42
N GLU A 264 42.31 -9.57 54.84
CA GLU A 264 41.57 -10.79 54.49
C GLU A 264 40.92 -11.53 55.68
N ALA A 265 39.81 -12.22 55.34
CA ALA A 265 39.20 -13.43 55.90
C ALA A 265 38.69 -13.45 57.36
N VAL A 266 37.38 -13.74 57.54
CA VAL A 266 36.83 -14.91 58.28
C VAL A 266 35.37 -15.19 57.82
N ASP A 267 35.07 -16.48 57.84
CA ASP A 267 33.93 -17.32 57.46
C ASP A 267 32.57 -17.05 58.18
N SER A 268 31.55 -17.78 57.71
CA SER A 268 30.30 -18.27 58.36
C SER A 268 28.92 -17.69 57.93
N ASP A 269 28.12 -18.64 57.42
CA ASP A 269 26.68 -18.84 57.60
C ASP A 269 25.64 -18.17 56.68
N LEU A 270 25.35 -18.87 55.57
CA LEU A 270 24.07 -18.80 54.85
C LEU A 270 23.38 -20.18 54.85
N PRO A 271 22.15 -20.33 55.39
CA PRO A 271 21.41 -21.58 55.28
C PRO A 271 20.80 -21.74 53.88
N LYS A 272 21.07 -22.89 53.27
CA LYS A 272 20.34 -23.40 52.11
C LYS A 272 18.88 -23.67 52.51
N LEU A 273 17.92 -23.02 51.86
CA LEU A 273 16.52 -23.48 51.87
C LEU A 273 16.07 -23.93 50.48
N ALA A 274 15.48 -25.12 50.50
CA ALA A 274 15.13 -25.96 49.38
C ALA A 274 14.01 -25.40 48.50
N GLN A 275 14.13 -25.67 47.20
CA GLN A 275 13.06 -25.56 46.23
C GLN A 275 11.93 -26.53 46.62
N LYS A 276 10.70 -26.01 46.77
CA LYS A 276 9.49 -26.83 46.93
C LYS A 276 8.87 -27.17 45.56
N PRO A 277 8.35 -28.40 45.38
CA PRO A 277 7.74 -28.85 44.13
C PRO A 277 6.36 -28.21 43.91
N PRO A 278 5.83 -28.22 42.67
CA PRO A 278 4.55 -27.59 42.35
C PRO A 278 3.39 -28.35 42.99
N THR A 279 2.53 -27.59 43.66
CA THR A 279 1.33 -28.10 44.34
C THR A 279 0.23 -28.31 43.32
N VAL A 280 -0.18 -29.56 43.15
CA VAL A 280 -1.44 -29.93 42.48
C VAL A 280 -2.59 -29.47 43.37
N ARG A 281 -3.50 -28.63 42.86
CA ARG A 281 -4.78 -28.37 43.53
C ARG A 281 -5.96 -28.71 42.63
N SER A 282 -6.59 -29.79 43.06
CA SER A 282 -7.87 -30.41 42.77
C SER A 282 -8.97 -29.55 42.15
N GLN A 283 -9.61 -30.14 41.13
CA GLN A 283 -10.96 -29.84 40.69
C GLN A 283 -11.95 -30.06 41.86
N SER A 284 -12.77 -29.05 42.17
CA SER A 284 -13.95 -29.27 43.02
C SER A 284 -15.14 -29.64 42.14
N ILE A 285 -15.64 -30.86 42.35
CA ILE A 285 -16.95 -31.30 41.89
C ILE A 285 -18.00 -30.48 42.65
N ARG A 286 -18.80 -29.68 41.94
CA ARG A 286 -20.12 -29.27 42.41
C ARG A 286 -21.16 -30.05 41.62
N SER A 287 -21.85 -30.92 42.34
CA SER A 287 -23.09 -31.57 41.94
C SER A 287 -24.20 -30.53 41.79
N GLY A 288 -24.78 -30.47 40.60
CA GLY A 288 -25.95 -29.66 40.28
C GLY A 288 -26.55 -30.16 38.97
N THR A 289 -27.58 -30.99 39.11
CA THR A 289 -28.60 -31.39 38.12
C THR A 289 -28.30 -31.14 36.63
N SER A 290 -28.15 -32.25 35.91
CA SER A 290 -28.01 -32.35 34.46
C SER A 290 -29.22 -31.78 33.69
N GLU A 291 -29.03 -30.64 33.04
CA GLU A 291 -29.66 -30.40 31.73
C GLU A 291 -28.71 -30.88 30.64
N PRO A 292 -29.20 -31.57 29.59
CA PRO A 292 -28.34 -32.02 28.50
C PRO A 292 -27.74 -30.79 27.80
N PRO A 293 -26.44 -30.80 27.46
CA PRO A 293 -25.83 -29.68 26.74
C PRO A 293 -26.48 -29.57 25.36
N LYS A 294 -27.15 -28.44 25.11
CA LYS A 294 -27.65 -28.11 23.77
C LYS A 294 -26.50 -28.21 22.76
N PRO A 295 -26.72 -28.78 21.56
CA PRO A 295 -25.68 -28.89 20.55
C PRO A 295 -25.11 -27.50 20.25
N LYS A 296 -23.79 -27.33 20.37
CA LYS A 296 -23.11 -26.08 20.00
C LYS A 296 -23.26 -25.89 18.49
N VAL A 297 -24.22 -25.08 18.07
CA VAL A 297 -24.41 -24.70 16.67
C VAL A 297 -23.15 -23.96 16.20
N HIS A 298 -22.49 -24.47 15.15
CA HIS A 298 -21.29 -23.87 14.60
C HIS A 298 -21.66 -22.61 13.81
N VAL A 299 -21.42 -21.43 14.38
CA VAL A 299 -21.73 -20.13 13.77
C VAL A 299 -20.59 -19.69 12.84
N SER A 300 -20.90 -19.41 11.57
CA SER A 300 -19.93 -18.96 10.56
C SER A 300 -19.24 -17.65 10.96
N LEU A 301 -18.05 -17.41 10.39
CA LEU A 301 -17.28 -16.18 10.64
C LEU A 301 -18.09 -14.95 10.24
N ALA A 302 -18.68 -14.96 9.04
CA ALA A 302 -19.48 -13.85 8.55
C ALA A 302 -20.66 -13.51 9.45
N ARG A 303 -21.40 -14.52 9.93
CA ARG A 303 -22.49 -14.28 10.88
C ARG A 303 -21.99 -13.63 12.16
N ARG A 304 -20.89 -14.15 12.73
CA ARG A 304 -20.35 -13.67 14.01
C ARG A 304 -19.82 -12.24 13.95
N LEU A 305 -19.20 -11.88 12.84
CA LEU A 305 -18.55 -10.57 12.66
C LEU A 305 -19.52 -9.50 12.17
N LEU A 306 -20.33 -9.84 11.17
CA LEU A 306 -21.13 -8.87 10.41
C LEU A 306 -22.55 -8.72 10.98
N PHE A 307 -23.07 -9.76 11.64
CA PHE A 307 -24.45 -9.78 12.15
C PHE A 307 -24.54 -10.32 13.59
N PRO A 308 -23.89 -9.66 14.57
CA PRO A 308 -23.85 -10.13 15.95
C PRO A 308 -25.22 -10.14 16.64
N ALA A 309 -26.19 -9.35 16.16
CA ALA A 309 -27.54 -9.26 16.71
C ALA A 309 -28.52 -10.32 16.16
N LEU A 310 -28.17 -11.06 15.09
CA LEU A 310 -29.04 -12.09 14.52
C LEU A 310 -28.96 -13.42 15.29
N LEU A 311 -30.09 -14.11 15.38
CA LEU A 311 -30.18 -15.44 16.01
C LEU A 311 -29.33 -16.46 15.23
N PRO A 312 -28.67 -17.44 15.89
CA PRO A 312 -27.79 -18.41 15.23
C PRO A 312 -28.43 -19.23 14.10
N THR A 313 -29.76 -19.35 14.07
CA THR A 313 -30.53 -20.15 13.11
C THR A 313 -31.32 -19.33 12.09
N SER A 314 -31.37 -18.00 12.19
CA SER A 314 -32.08 -17.17 11.18
C SER A 314 -31.36 -17.25 9.82
N PRO A 315 -31.99 -16.95 8.68
CA PRO A 315 -31.25 -16.72 7.43
C PRO A 315 -30.44 -15.41 7.51
N LEU A 316 -29.39 -15.29 6.69
CA LEU A 316 -28.69 -14.01 6.48
C LEU A 316 -29.45 -13.20 5.41
N PRO A 317 -29.53 -11.86 5.52
CA PRO A 317 -30.19 -11.05 4.49
C PRO A 317 -29.42 -11.15 3.16
N PRO A 318 -30.07 -11.28 2.00
CA PRO A 318 -29.38 -11.33 0.72
C PRO A 318 -28.69 -9.98 0.40
N ILE A 319 -27.45 -10.03 -0.10
CA ILE A 319 -26.77 -8.86 -0.68
C ILE A 319 -27.19 -8.72 -2.14
N LEU A 320 -27.04 -9.81 -2.90
CA LEU A 320 -27.36 -9.90 -4.32
C LEU A 320 -28.70 -10.61 -4.51
N MET A 321 -29.47 -10.21 -5.52
CA MET A 321 -30.78 -10.79 -5.86
C MET A 321 -30.77 -11.48 -7.23
N LEU A 322 -30.06 -10.93 -8.23
CA LEU A 322 -29.84 -11.46 -9.59
C LEU A 322 -31.10 -11.96 -10.30
N ASP A 323 -32.27 -11.37 -10.00
CA ASP A 323 -33.60 -11.80 -10.47
C ASP A 323 -33.91 -13.28 -10.18
N LEU A 324 -33.33 -13.85 -9.12
CA LEU A 324 -33.57 -15.22 -8.65
C LEU A 324 -34.47 -15.22 -7.40
N SER A 325 -35.10 -16.37 -7.12
CA SER A 325 -35.79 -16.57 -5.85
C SER A 325 -34.80 -16.59 -4.69
N GLU A 326 -35.17 -16.02 -3.55
CA GLU A 326 -34.31 -15.98 -2.35
C GLU A 326 -33.82 -17.36 -1.88
N ASP A 327 -34.63 -18.41 -2.12
CA ASP A 327 -34.31 -19.80 -1.76
C ASP A 327 -33.49 -20.55 -2.83
N ASP A 328 -33.09 -19.90 -3.93
CA ASP A 328 -32.30 -20.56 -4.97
C ASP A 328 -30.93 -20.99 -4.40
N PRO A 329 -30.56 -22.28 -4.48
CA PRO A 329 -29.34 -22.79 -3.85
C PRO A 329 -28.07 -22.12 -4.38
N VAL A 330 -28.06 -21.70 -5.64
CA VAL A 330 -26.91 -21.00 -6.25
C VAL A 330 -26.80 -19.59 -5.70
N LEU A 331 -27.93 -18.88 -5.55
CA LEU A 331 -27.97 -17.54 -4.97
C LEU A 331 -27.56 -17.55 -3.49
N VAL A 332 -28.02 -18.55 -2.73
CA VAL A 332 -27.66 -18.75 -1.32
C VAL A 332 -26.17 -19.02 -1.17
N GLU A 333 -25.59 -19.89 -1.99
CA GLU A 333 -24.16 -20.18 -1.98
C GLU A 333 -23.33 -18.95 -2.36
N LEU A 334 -23.76 -18.21 -3.38
CA LEU A 334 -23.10 -16.99 -3.83
C LEU A 334 -23.06 -15.92 -2.73
N ASN A 335 -24.23 -15.61 -2.14
CA ASN A 335 -24.33 -14.63 -1.05
C ASN A 335 -23.51 -15.05 0.17
N LYS A 336 -23.49 -16.35 0.50
CA LYS A 336 -22.63 -16.89 1.56
C LYS A 336 -21.15 -16.64 1.29
N GLU A 337 -20.66 -16.97 0.09
CA GLU A 337 -19.26 -16.76 -0.29
C GLU A 337 -18.89 -15.26 -0.30
N LEU A 338 -19.80 -14.40 -0.73
CA LEU A 338 -19.62 -12.95 -0.69
C LEU A 338 -19.53 -12.41 0.74
N TYR A 339 -20.40 -12.86 1.63
CA TYR A 339 -20.33 -12.50 3.05
C TYR A 339 -19.07 -13.00 3.73
N ASP A 340 -18.63 -14.23 3.42
CA ASP A 340 -17.36 -14.75 3.94
C ASP A 340 -16.18 -13.92 3.41
N PHE A 341 -16.21 -13.50 2.15
CA PHE A 341 -15.21 -12.58 1.58
C PHE A 341 -15.19 -11.22 2.30
N LEU A 342 -16.35 -10.60 2.51
CA LEU A 342 -16.47 -9.32 3.24
C LEU A 342 -15.98 -9.45 4.68
N ALA A 343 -16.34 -10.54 5.36
CA ALA A 343 -15.91 -10.82 6.71
C ALA A 343 -14.39 -10.97 6.80
N LEU A 344 -13.75 -11.62 5.82
CA LEU A 344 -12.31 -11.73 5.75
C LEU A 344 -11.64 -10.37 5.50
N SER A 345 -12.17 -9.56 4.58
CA SER A 345 -11.66 -8.21 4.31
C SER A 345 -11.77 -7.29 5.54
N LEU A 346 -12.92 -7.29 6.20
CA LEU A 346 -13.16 -6.49 7.41
C LEU A 346 -12.34 -6.98 8.60
N ARG A 347 -12.17 -8.30 8.75
CA ARG A 347 -11.25 -8.87 9.75
C ARG A 347 -9.80 -8.46 9.46
N ALA A 348 -9.40 -8.45 8.20
CA ALA A 348 -8.04 -8.12 7.79
C ALA A 348 -7.71 -6.63 7.98
N PHE A 349 -8.69 -5.76 7.75
CA PHE A 349 -8.49 -4.31 7.83
C PHE A 349 -8.92 -3.71 9.16
N VAL A 350 -10.17 -3.92 9.58
CA VAL A 350 -10.78 -3.18 10.70
C VAL A 350 -10.53 -3.86 12.03
N GLN A 351 -10.68 -5.19 12.09
CA GLN A 351 -10.54 -5.89 13.38
C GLN A 351 -9.12 -5.87 13.93
N THR A 352 -8.11 -5.64 13.08
CA THR A 352 -6.71 -5.52 13.49
C THR A 352 -6.46 -4.33 14.41
N TRP A 353 -7.21 -3.22 14.26
CA TRP A 353 -7.05 -2.02 15.07
C TRP A 353 -8.29 -1.69 15.93
N TRP A 354 -9.52 -1.83 15.40
CA TRP A 354 -10.73 -1.40 16.11
C TRP A 354 -10.97 -2.15 17.41
N GLY A 355 -10.75 -3.48 17.39
CA GLY A 355 -10.90 -4.31 18.59
C GLY A 355 -9.90 -3.98 19.69
N GLN A 356 -8.80 -3.29 19.37
CA GLN A 356 -7.82 -2.82 20.35
C GLN A 356 -8.23 -1.49 20.98
N ILE A 357 -8.89 -0.62 20.20
CA ILE A 357 -9.36 0.70 20.67
C ILE A 357 -10.62 0.53 21.52
N THR A 358 -11.60 -0.22 21.00
CA THR A 358 -12.92 -0.37 21.62
C THR A 358 -13.32 -1.85 21.74
N PRO A 359 -12.78 -2.60 22.71
CA PRO A 359 -12.99 -4.05 22.82
C PRO A 359 -14.45 -4.49 23.03
N ARG A 360 -15.33 -3.56 23.45
CA ARG A 360 -16.74 -3.81 23.74
C ARG A 360 -17.69 -3.37 22.62
N ASP A 361 -17.20 -2.59 21.67
CA ASP A 361 -18.01 -2.11 20.55
C ASP A 361 -18.09 -3.20 19.48
N ARG A 362 -19.32 -3.57 19.12
CA ARG A 362 -19.63 -4.57 18.11
C ARG A 362 -20.48 -4.00 16.97
N ASP A 363 -20.72 -2.69 16.95
CA ASP A 363 -21.67 -2.03 16.06
C ASP A 363 -20.99 -1.47 14.82
N LEU A 364 -19.70 -1.10 14.90
CA LEU A 364 -18.95 -0.58 13.74
C LEU A 364 -18.89 -1.58 12.57
N MET A 365 -18.73 -2.89 12.86
CA MET A 365 -18.61 -3.89 11.80
C MET A 365 -19.91 -4.06 11.01
N PRO A 366 -21.08 -4.22 11.66
CA PRO A 366 -22.38 -4.12 10.99
C PRO A 366 -22.59 -2.84 10.19
N GLN A 367 -22.18 -1.67 10.72
CA GLN A 367 -22.32 -0.38 10.03
C GLN A 367 -21.52 -0.35 8.72
N ILE A 368 -20.23 -0.68 8.76
CA ILE A 368 -19.40 -0.74 7.54
C ILE A 368 -19.94 -1.79 6.56
N THR A 369 -20.47 -2.90 7.07
CA THR A 369 -21.11 -3.93 6.22
C THR A 369 -22.31 -3.36 5.49
N ARG A 370 -23.15 -2.55 6.14
CA ARG A 370 -24.30 -1.89 5.51
C ARG A 370 -23.87 -1.01 4.33
N VAL A 371 -22.84 -0.19 4.52
CA VAL A 371 -22.30 0.68 3.47
C VAL A 371 -21.76 -0.14 2.30
N LEU A 372 -20.99 -1.21 2.56
CA LEU A 372 -20.49 -2.11 1.52
C LEU A 372 -21.62 -2.84 0.78
N THR A 373 -22.67 -3.26 1.49
CA THR A 373 -23.88 -3.86 0.89
C THR A 373 -24.56 -2.89 -0.06
N HIS A 374 -24.72 -1.62 0.32
CA HIS A 374 -25.29 -0.59 -0.57
C HIS A 374 -24.47 -0.42 -1.86
N VAL A 375 -23.15 -0.37 -1.75
CA VAL A 375 -22.26 -0.27 -2.92
C VAL A 375 -22.39 -1.49 -3.82
N ILE A 376 -22.40 -2.70 -3.27
CA ILE A 376 -22.54 -3.94 -4.07
C ILE A 376 -23.90 -4.00 -4.77
N GLN A 377 -24.97 -3.62 -4.10
CA GLN A 377 -26.32 -3.57 -4.67
C GLN A 377 -26.43 -2.49 -5.77
N ASP A 378 -25.76 -1.35 -5.60
CA ASP A 378 -25.70 -0.33 -6.65
C ASP A 378 -24.94 -0.84 -7.89
N ILE A 379 -23.82 -1.56 -7.68
CA ILE A 379 -23.06 -2.21 -8.74
C ILE A 379 -23.92 -3.25 -9.46
N GLU A 380 -24.64 -4.12 -8.74
CA GLU A 380 -25.56 -5.10 -9.33
C GLU A 380 -26.63 -4.41 -10.19
N ARG A 381 -27.27 -3.37 -9.65
CA ARG A 381 -28.30 -2.61 -10.35
C ARG A 381 -27.77 -1.96 -11.62
N ARG A 382 -26.57 -1.40 -11.58
CA ARG A 382 -25.91 -0.78 -12.75
C ARG A 382 -25.48 -1.83 -13.76
N ALA A 383 -24.87 -2.92 -13.30
CA ALA A 383 -24.43 -4.04 -14.15
C ALA A 383 -25.58 -4.68 -14.91
N SER A 384 -26.78 -4.77 -14.32
CA SER A 384 -27.99 -5.28 -14.99
C SER A 384 -28.41 -4.49 -16.23
N ARG A 385 -27.91 -3.24 -16.38
CA ARG A 385 -28.24 -2.33 -17.49
C ARG A 385 -27.18 -2.33 -18.60
N ILE A 386 -26.03 -2.94 -18.38
CA ILE A 386 -24.91 -2.94 -19.33
C ILE A 386 -25.18 -3.97 -20.45
N ASP A 387 -24.91 -3.58 -21.70
CA ASP A 387 -24.85 -4.54 -22.81
C ASP A 387 -23.54 -5.34 -22.74
N LEU A 388 -23.60 -6.44 -21.99
CA LEU A 388 -22.48 -7.37 -21.82
C LEU A 388 -21.96 -7.93 -23.15
N SER A 389 -22.80 -8.00 -24.19
CA SER A 389 -22.41 -8.51 -25.49
C SER A 389 -21.48 -7.54 -26.21
N ASP A 390 -21.81 -6.25 -26.14
CA ASP A 390 -20.96 -5.20 -26.68
C ASP A 390 -19.64 -5.08 -25.92
N LEU A 391 -19.71 -5.14 -24.59
CA LEU A 391 -18.53 -5.08 -23.72
C LEU A 391 -17.56 -6.24 -24.01
N VAL A 392 -18.04 -7.49 -23.98
CA VAL A 392 -17.19 -8.69 -24.07
C VAL A 392 -16.71 -8.98 -25.49
N LEU A 393 -17.49 -8.66 -26.53
CA LEU A 393 -17.13 -9.02 -27.90
C LEU A 393 -16.57 -7.90 -28.75
N ARG A 394 -16.83 -6.64 -28.40
CA ARG A 394 -16.32 -5.49 -29.17
C ARG A 394 -15.29 -4.72 -28.37
N GLN A 395 -15.65 -4.24 -27.18
CA GLN A 395 -14.82 -3.29 -26.45
C GLN A 395 -13.58 -3.95 -25.83
N VAL A 396 -13.76 -5.03 -25.06
CA VAL A 396 -12.65 -5.77 -24.45
C VAL A 396 -11.67 -6.32 -25.50
N PRO A 397 -12.11 -7.00 -26.58
CA PRO A 397 -11.19 -7.49 -27.60
C PRO A 397 -10.45 -6.37 -28.33
N ALA A 398 -11.08 -5.21 -28.56
CA ALA A 398 -10.41 -4.06 -29.18
C ALA A 398 -9.27 -3.51 -28.30
N LEU A 399 -9.47 -3.42 -26.98
CA LEU A 399 -8.42 -2.99 -26.05
C LEU A 399 -7.30 -4.02 -25.94
N VAL A 400 -7.64 -5.31 -25.94
CA VAL A 400 -6.64 -6.40 -25.98
C VAL A 400 -5.84 -6.33 -27.29
N ASP A 401 -6.50 -6.15 -28.44
CA ASP A 401 -5.81 -6.05 -29.74
C ASP A 401 -4.86 -4.84 -29.79
N LEU A 402 -5.32 -3.68 -29.30
CA LEU A 402 -4.49 -2.49 -29.16
C LEU A 402 -3.27 -2.76 -28.27
N HIS A 403 -3.48 -3.37 -27.10
CA HIS A 403 -2.42 -3.72 -26.16
C HIS A 403 -1.38 -4.68 -26.79
N LEU A 404 -1.85 -5.71 -27.50
CA LEU A 404 -0.99 -6.66 -28.22
C LEU A 404 -0.21 -5.98 -29.35
N SER A 405 -0.85 -5.08 -30.10
CA SER A 405 -0.23 -4.31 -31.17
C SER A 405 0.88 -3.40 -30.64
N ASP A 406 0.59 -2.62 -29.60
CA ASP A 406 1.56 -1.69 -29.00
C ASP A 406 2.75 -2.42 -28.41
N TYR A 407 2.53 -3.61 -27.82
CA TYR A 407 3.61 -4.45 -27.33
C TYR A 407 4.52 -4.91 -28.47
N ARG A 408 3.95 -5.36 -29.59
CA ARG A 408 4.76 -5.77 -30.75
C ARG A 408 5.57 -4.60 -31.31
N VAL A 409 4.99 -3.39 -31.33
CA VAL A 409 5.71 -2.18 -31.74
C VAL A 409 6.85 -1.86 -30.76
N ALA A 410 6.64 -1.96 -29.46
CA ALA A 410 7.69 -1.77 -28.45
C ALA A 410 8.81 -2.82 -28.60
N ALA A 411 8.46 -4.09 -28.75
CA ALA A 411 9.40 -5.20 -28.95
C ALA A 411 10.23 -5.02 -30.23
N MET A 412 9.62 -4.58 -31.34
CA MET A 412 10.36 -4.30 -32.58
C MET A 412 11.32 -3.12 -32.46
N ARG A 413 11.04 -2.17 -31.55
CA ARG A 413 11.83 -0.95 -31.39
C ARG A 413 13.03 -1.13 -30.47
N ILE A 414 13.06 -2.16 -29.61
CA ILE A 414 14.10 -2.32 -28.57
C ILE A 414 15.53 -2.38 -29.14
N ASP A 415 15.72 -3.03 -30.29
CA ASP A 415 17.01 -3.21 -30.94
C ASP A 415 17.32 -2.15 -32.02
N THR A 416 16.57 -1.05 -32.04
CA THR A 416 16.74 0.03 -33.03
C THR A 416 17.48 1.23 -32.44
N ALA A 417 18.10 2.05 -33.29
CA ALA A 417 18.79 3.27 -32.86
C ALA A 417 17.91 4.25 -32.05
N PHE A 418 16.58 4.09 -32.10
CA PHE A 418 15.60 4.88 -31.36
C PHE A 418 15.67 4.66 -29.83
N THR A 419 16.16 3.51 -29.37
CA THR A 419 16.30 3.23 -27.92
C THR A 419 17.43 3.99 -27.27
N ASN A 420 18.52 4.24 -28.01
CA ASN A 420 19.66 5.01 -27.52
C ASN A 420 19.32 6.47 -27.20
N THR A 421 18.19 6.99 -27.71
CA THR A 421 17.67 8.34 -27.43
C THR A 421 16.51 8.35 -26.44
N SER A 422 16.00 7.18 -26.02
CA SER A 422 14.88 7.08 -25.09
C SER A 422 15.37 7.24 -23.64
N PRO A 423 14.67 8.01 -22.78
CA PRO A 423 15.00 8.11 -21.36
C PRO A 423 14.84 6.79 -20.59
N SER A 424 14.11 5.81 -21.16
CA SER A 424 14.00 4.45 -20.62
C SER A 424 14.19 3.43 -21.75
N PRO A 425 15.38 2.82 -21.89
CA PRO A 425 15.72 1.91 -23.00
C PRO A 425 15.27 0.45 -22.72
N THR A 426 14.15 0.26 -22.05
CA THR A 426 13.57 -1.06 -21.77
C THR A 426 12.28 -1.26 -22.55
N ILE A 427 11.88 -2.51 -22.79
CA ILE A 427 10.61 -2.80 -23.48
C ILE A 427 9.42 -2.22 -22.71
N GLN A 428 9.47 -2.23 -21.37
CA GLN A 428 8.44 -1.66 -20.51
C GLN A 428 8.38 -0.13 -20.64
N GLY A 429 9.55 0.53 -20.69
CA GLY A 429 9.64 1.97 -20.89
C GLY A 429 9.09 2.42 -22.24
N LEU A 430 9.45 1.71 -23.31
CA LEU A 430 8.91 1.95 -24.66
C LEU A 430 7.41 1.68 -24.73
N PHE A 431 6.95 0.60 -24.09
CA PHE A 431 5.55 0.25 -24.04
C PHE A 431 4.71 1.31 -23.32
N HIS A 432 5.20 1.81 -22.17
CA HIS A 432 4.54 2.89 -21.44
C HIS A 432 4.42 4.17 -22.27
N MET A 433 5.42 4.49 -23.10
CA MET A 433 5.35 5.63 -24.01
C MET A 433 4.28 5.47 -25.10
N LEU A 434 3.95 4.24 -25.49
CA LEU A 434 2.87 3.94 -26.44
C LEU A 434 1.49 3.94 -25.75
N GLN A 435 1.40 3.44 -24.51
CA GLN A 435 0.17 3.40 -23.72
C GLN A 435 0.28 4.21 -22.42
N PRO A 436 0.51 5.52 -22.45
CA PRO A 436 0.68 6.31 -21.23
C PRO A 436 -0.60 6.27 -20.38
N HIS A 437 -0.45 6.07 -19.08
CA HIS A 437 -1.59 6.01 -18.16
C HIS A 437 -1.27 6.63 -16.80
N VAL A 438 -2.15 7.51 -16.30
CA VAL A 438 -1.95 8.27 -15.04
C VAL A 438 -1.82 7.38 -13.80
N ALA A 439 -2.39 6.18 -13.86
CA ALA A 439 -2.32 5.20 -12.78
C ALA A 439 -0.98 4.44 -12.74
N ILE A 440 -0.19 4.44 -13.81
CA ILE A 440 1.04 3.64 -13.91
C ILE A 440 2.25 4.48 -13.53
N GLN A 441 3.10 3.94 -12.66
CA GLN A 441 4.32 4.60 -12.19
C GLN A 441 5.56 3.89 -12.76
N THR A 442 6.43 4.60 -13.48
CA THR A 442 7.51 4.03 -14.30
C THR A 442 8.91 4.08 -13.71
N ASN A 443 9.15 4.90 -12.70
CA ASN A 443 10.49 5.13 -12.10
C ASN A 443 10.48 4.83 -10.61
N GLN A 444 10.15 3.59 -10.25
CA GLN A 444 10.02 3.19 -8.86
C GLN A 444 11.21 2.38 -8.34
N GLU A 445 11.44 2.45 -7.03
CA GLU A 445 12.34 1.52 -6.34
C GLU A 445 11.82 0.07 -6.41
N PRO A 446 12.72 -0.93 -6.37
CA PRO A 446 12.34 -2.33 -6.43
C PRO A 446 11.28 -2.70 -5.36
N GLY A 447 10.11 -3.16 -5.81
CA GLY A 447 9.04 -3.64 -4.93
C GLY A 447 7.91 -2.64 -4.63
N ALA A 448 7.99 -1.41 -5.12
CA ALA A 448 6.87 -0.47 -5.05
C ALA A 448 5.71 -0.88 -6.00
N PRO A 449 4.47 -0.45 -5.71
CA PRO A 449 3.31 -0.85 -6.50
C PRO A 449 3.27 -0.11 -7.85
N ILE A 450 3.30 -0.87 -8.94
CA ILE A 450 3.22 -0.38 -10.33
C ILE A 450 1.99 0.52 -10.53
N ILE A 451 0.84 0.13 -9.96
CA ILE A 451 -0.41 0.89 -10.02
C ILE A 451 -0.51 1.81 -8.79
N SER A 452 -0.70 3.10 -9.06
CA SER A 452 -0.79 4.18 -8.09
C SER A 452 -1.96 3.96 -7.12
N GLN A 453 -1.64 3.86 -5.83
CA GLN A 453 -2.67 3.82 -4.78
C GLN A 453 -3.50 5.12 -4.73
N ILE A 454 -2.90 6.26 -5.10
CA ILE A 454 -3.62 7.54 -5.15
C ILE A 454 -4.72 7.47 -6.20
N TYR A 455 -4.42 6.90 -7.37
CA TYR A 455 -5.40 6.68 -8.42
C TYR A 455 -6.56 5.81 -7.93
N LEU A 456 -6.26 4.65 -7.33
CA LEU A 456 -7.29 3.75 -6.81
C LEU A 456 -8.14 4.39 -5.72
N ARG A 457 -7.55 5.18 -4.82
CA ARG A 457 -8.31 5.93 -3.79
C ARG A 457 -9.26 6.93 -4.41
N GLN A 458 -8.81 7.73 -5.38
CA GLN A 458 -9.65 8.74 -6.04
C GLN A 458 -10.77 8.09 -6.87
N LEU A 459 -10.47 6.99 -7.55
CA LEU A 459 -11.47 6.21 -8.27
C LEU A 459 -12.56 5.69 -7.33
N VAL A 460 -12.16 5.07 -6.22
CA VAL A 460 -13.11 4.53 -5.22
C VAL A 460 -13.90 5.65 -4.56
N GLU A 461 -13.27 6.77 -4.22
CA GLU A 461 -13.95 7.95 -3.66
C GLU A 461 -15.08 8.45 -4.58
N ASN A 462 -14.81 8.56 -5.88
CA ASN A 462 -15.79 8.97 -6.88
C ASN A 462 -16.92 7.94 -7.05
N ILE A 463 -16.60 6.64 -7.00
CA ILE A 463 -17.60 5.57 -7.02
C ILE A 463 -18.50 5.66 -5.77
N LEU A 464 -17.92 5.78 -4.58
CA LEU A 464 -18.67 5.91 -3.33
C LEU A 464 -19.61 7.12 -3.37
N ARG A 465 -19.17 8.24 -3.95
CA ARG A 465 -19.98 9.45 -4.12
C ARG A 465 -21.25 9.22 -4.94
N LEU A 466 -21.17 8.37 -5.95
CA LEU A 466 -22.28 8.09 -6.87
C LEU A 466 -23.14 6.90 -6.44
N SER A 467 -22.60 6.02 -5.60
CA SER A 467 -23.26 4.78 -5.16
C SER A 467 -23.89 4.86 -3.78
N LEU A 468 -23.47 5.79 -2.92
CA LEU A 468 -24.00 5.92 -1.56
C LEU A 468 -25.15 6.94 -1.47
N PRO A 469 -26.16 6.69 -0.62
CA PRO A 469 -27.14 7.71 -0.25
C PRO A 469 -26.47 8.86 0.53
N PRO A 470 -27.06 10.06 0.55
CA PRO A 470 -26.46 11.23 1.21
C PRO A 470 -26.15 10.98 2.69
N GLU A 471 -27.03 10.25 3.39
CA GLU A 471 -26.86 9.89 4.80
C GLU A 471 -25.56 9.09 5.07
N ASP A 472 -25.24 8.13 4.20
CA ASP A 472 -24.04 7.29 4.33
C ASP A 472 -22.79 8.00 3.77
N TRP A 473 -22.95 8.93 2.83
CA TRP A 473 -21.85 9.69 2.22
C TRP A 473 -21.28 10.79 3.14
N GLU A 474 -22.15 11.44 3.92
CA GLU A 474 -21.77 12.54 4.82
C GLU A 474 -20.81 12.10 5.94
N SER A 475 -20.84 10.82 6.32
CA SER A 475 -19.93 10.24 7.31
C SER A 475 -18.51 10.09 6.75
N GLU A 476 -17.66 11.08 7.00
CA GLU A 476 -16.25 11.08 6.55
C GLU A 476 -15.47 9.86 7.07
N THR A 477 -15.76 9.41 8.29
CA THR A 477 -15.06 8.26 8.90
C THR A 477 -15.42 6.95 8.19
N GLU A 478 -16.71 6.68 7.97
CA GLU A 478 -17.15 5.46 7.25
C GLU A 478 -16.65 5.46 5.82
N ARG A 479 -16.77 6.61 5.13
CA ARG A 479 -16.25 6.80 3.77
C ARG A 479 -14.76 6.52 3.68
N CYS A 480 -13.95 7.03 4.60
CA CYS A 480 -12.51 6.78 4.60
C CYS A 480 -12.19 5.30 4.84
N ILE A 481 -12.86 4.65 5.80
CA ILE A 481 -12.63 3.23 6.11
C ILE A 481 -13.02 2.35 4.91
N VAL A 482 -14.20 2.57 4.33
CA VAL A 482 -14.68 1.83 3.16
C VAL A 482 -13.76 2.06 1.96
N ARG A 483 -13.32 3.31 1.72
CA ARG A 483 -12.37 3.63 0.65
C ARG A 483 -11.07 2.84 0.82
N GLU A 484 -10.46 2.83 2.01
CA GLU A 484 -9.20 2.10 2.21
C GLU A 484 -9.39 0.58 2.12
N ILE A 485 -10.52 0.03 2.57
CA ILE A 485 -10.84 -1.40 2.37
C ILE A 485 -10.89 -1.74 0.88
N VAL A 486 -11.67 -0.98 0.10
CA VAL A 486 -11.84 -1.28 -1.33
C VAL A 486 -10.55 -0.98 -2.11
N ALA A 487 -9.92 0.16 -1.91
CA ALA A 487 -8.73 0.57 -2.67
C ALA A 487 -7.49 -0.24 -2.29
N CYS A 488 -7.21 -0.45 -1.00
CA CYS A 488 -5.96 -1.06 -0.55
C CYS A 488 -6.08 -2.58 -0.35
N VAL A 489 -7.14 -3.05 0.30
CA VAL A 489 -7.27 -4.47 0.65
C VAL A 489 -7.78 -5.29 -0.53
N VAL A 490 -8.74 -4.76 -1.28
CA VAL A 490 -9.32 -5.45 -2.43
C VAL A 490 -8.54 -5.11 -3.70
N LEU A 491 -8.69 -3.90 -4.25
CA LEU A 491 -8.16 -3.54 -5.55
C LEU A 491 -6.63 -3.62 -5.60
N GLY A 492 -5.92 -2.99 -4.65
CA GLY A 492 -4.45 -2.97 -4.63
C GLY A 492 -3.83 -4.37 -4.59
N ASN A 493 -4.32 -5.25 -3.72
CA ASN A 493 -3.84 -6.63 -3.63
C ASN A 493 -4.25 -7.49 -4.84
N MET A 494 -5.45 -7.25 -5.39
CA MET A 494 -5.88 -7.91 -6.63
C MET A 494 -4.94 -7.52 -7.77
N PHE A 495 -4.79 -6.23 -8.07
CA PHE A 495 -3.96 -5.76 -9.18
C PHE A 495 -2.52 -6.26 -9.08
N LYS A 496 -1.93 -6.26 -7.88
CA LYS A 496 -0.58 -6.82 -7.66
C LYS A 496 -0.45 -8.27 -8.11
N LYS A 497 -1.49 -9.10 -7.90
CA LYS A 497 -1.52 -10.52 -8.30
C LYS A 497 -1.92 -10.70 -9.76
N PHE A 498 -2.97 -10.03 -10.21
CA PHE A 498 -3.47 -10.15 -11.59
C PHE A 498 -2.48 -9.64 -12.63
N ALA A 499 -1.58 -8.72 -12.26
CA ALA A 499 -0.51 -8.27 -13.15
C ALA A 499 0.55 -9.36 -13.38
N GLN A 500 0.69 -10.33 -12.47
CA GLN A 500 1.75 -11.33 -12.57
C GLN A 500 1.51 -12.31 -13.73
N PRO A 501 2.50 -12.52 -14.62
CA PRO A 501 2.42 -13.48 -15.73
C PRO A 501 1.91 -14.87 -15.34
N TRP A 502 2.52 -15.46 -14.30
CA TRP A 502 2.18 -16.81 -13.85
C TRP A 502 0.74 -16.91 -13.35
N PHE A 503 0.20 -15.85 -12.77
CA PHE A 503 -1.16 -15.82 -12.24
C PHE A 503 -2.17 -15.76 -13.39
N LEU A 504 -1.89 -14.96 -14.43
CA LEU A 504 -2.68 -14.97 -15.67
C LEU A 504 -2.69 -16.36 -16.32
N HIS A 505 -1.54 -17.04 -16.38
CA HIS A 505 -1.48 -18.41 -16.91
C HIS A 505 -2.34 -19.38 -16.09
N GLN A 506 -2.31 -19.27 -14.76
CA GLN A 506 -3.15 -20.09 -13.88
C GLN A 506 -4.65 -19.83 -14.09
N ILE A 507 -5.05 -18.57 -14.29
CA ILE A 507 -6.44 -18.21 -14.59
C ILE A 507 -6.88 -18.89 -15.89
N VAL A 508 -6.13 -18.72 -16.97
CA VAL A 508 -6.47 -19.29 -18.27
C VAL A 508 -6.51 -20.83 -18.21
N LEU A 509 -5.53 -21.45 -17.53
CA LEU A 509 -5.54 -22.89 -17.28
C LEU A 509 -6.76 -23.33 -16.46
N GLY A 510 -7.16 -22.57 -15.43
CA GLY A 510 -8.37 -22.83 -14.65
C GLY A 510 -9.64 -22.84 -15.51
N TYR A 511 -9.81 -21.81 -16.34
CA TYR A 511 -10.92 -21.73 -17.29
C TYR A 511 -10.90 -22.87 -18.30
N SER A 512 -9.74 -23.24 -18.84
CA SER A 512 -9.60 -24.36 -19.80
C SER A 512 -10.12 -25.69 -19.22
N ARG A 513 -9.88 -25.95 -17.92
CA ARG A 513 -10.37 -27.15 -17.21
C ARG A 513 -11.90 -27.12 -17.07
N MET A 514 -12.47 -25.95 -16.78
CA MET A 514 -13.91 -25.74 -16.66
C MET A 514 -14.61 -25.97 -18.00
N VAL A 515 -14.09 -25.41 -19.09
CA VAL A 515 -14.60 -25.62 -20.45
C VAL A 515 -14.56 -27.10 -20.84
N ARG A 516 -13.53 -27.86 -20.44
CA ARG A 516 -13.45 -29.30 -20.72
C ARG A 516 -14.46 -30.13 -19.91
N LYS A 517 -14.69 -29.79 -18.64
CA LYS A 517 -15.78 -30.39 -17.83
C LYS A 517 -17.13 -30.09 -18.47
N SER A 518 -17.32 -28.86 -18.96
CA SER A 518 -18.52 -28.45 -19.69
C SER A 518 -18.67 -29.19 -21.03
N LYS A 519 -17.61 -29.39 -21.84
CA LYS A 519 -17.66 -30.21 -23.08
C LYS A 519 -18.13 -31.66 -22.81
N LYS A 520 -17.74 -32.26 -21.67
CA LYS A 520 -18.24 -33.60 -21.26
C LYS A 520 -19.71 -33.57 -20.82
N SER A 521 -20.20 -32.44 -20.31
CA SER A 521 -21.61 -32.21 -19.97
C SER A 521 -22.46 -31.86 -21.21
N LEU A 522 -21.93 -31.06 -22.14
CA LEU A 522 -22.48 -30.74 -23.46
C LEU A 522 -22.66 -31.98 -24.34
N ALA A 523 -21.89 -33.04 -24.14
CA ALA A 523 -22.13 -34.34 -24.80
C ALA A 523 -23.48 -34.98 -24.38
N ARG A 524 -24.14 -34.45 -23.33
CA ARG A 524 -25.55 -34.71 -22.98
C ARG A 524 -26.43 -33.49 -23.28
N PHE A 525 -26.27 -32.88 -24.44
CA PHE A 525 -27.27 -31.93 -24.93
C PHE A 525 -28.61 -32.69 -25.09
N GLN A 526 -29.47 -32.60 -24.06
CA GLN A 526 -30.89 -32.77 -24.28
C GLN A 526 -31.30 -31.73 -25.32
N VAL A 527 -31.95 -32.24 -26.37
CA VAL A 527 -32.51 -31.47 -27.48
C VAL A 527 -33.16 -30.19 -26.92
N PRO A 528 -32.87 -28.99 -27.46
CA PRO A 528 -33.55 -27.78 -27.02
C PRO A 528 -35.06 -28.01 -27.08
N SER A 529 -35.80 -27.55 -26.06
CA SER A 529 -37.26 -27.56 -26.04
C SER A 529 -37.80 -27.15 -27.42
N VAL A 530 -38.83 -27.86 -27.91
CA VAL A 530 -39.46 -27.59 -29.21
C VAL A 530 -39.78 -26.09 -29.38
N GLN A 531 -40.08 -25.39 -28.28
CA GLN A 531 -40.31 -23.94 -28.28
C GLN A 531 -39.07 -23.12 -28.69
N VAL A 532 -37.87 -23.50 -28.25
CA VAL A 532 -36.62 -22.82 -28.62
C VAL A 532 -36.27 -23.07 -30.09
N LEU A 533 -36.50 -24.30 -30.57
CA LEU A 533 -36.33 -24.63 -31.99
C LEU A 533 -37.33 -23.83 -32.85
N VAL A 534 -38.58 -23.72 -32.41
CA VAL A 534 -39.62 -22.95 -33.10
C VAL A 534 -39.30 -21.45 -33.09
N ILE A 535 -38.85 -20.88 -31.98
CA ILE A 535 -38.44 -19.46 -31.91
C ILE A 535 -37.24 -19.21 -32.83
N PHE A 536 -36.28 -20.13 -32.88
CA PHE A 536 -35.13 -20.03 -33.76
C PHE A 536 -35.54 -20.09 -35.25
N VAL A 537 -36.42 -21.02 -35.60
CA VAL A 537 -36.96 -21.16 -36.97
C VAL A 537 -37.79 -19.95 -37.36
N LEU A 538 -38.67 -19.46 -36.49
CA LEU A 538 -39.49 -18.26 -36.75
C LEU A 538 -38.63 -17.01 -36.92
N SER A 539 -37.61 -16.84 -36.07
CA SER A 539 -36.67 -15.72 -36.17
C SER A 539 -35.82 -15.80 -37.45
N ALA A 540 -35.40 -17.00 -37.85
CA ALA A 540 -34.73 -17.23 -39.13
C ALA A 540 -35.64 -16.98 -40.34
N MET A 541 -36.92 -17.36 -40.27
CA MET A 541 -37.89 -17.07 -41.33
C MET A 541 -38.17 -15.57 -41.45
N GLN A 542 -38.21 -14.85 -40.33
CA GLN A 542 -38.43 -13.41 -40.32
C GLN A 542 -37.22 -12.63 -40.84
N THR A 543 -36.00 -13.08 -40.60
CA THR A 543 -34.79 -12.49 -41.21
C THR A 543 -34.71 -12.75 -42.70
N ILE A 544 -35.06 -13.96 -43.16
CA ILE A 544 -35.13 -14.27 -44.60
C ILE A 544 -36.18 -13.39 -45.29
N SER A 545 -37.34 -13.21 -44.67
CA SER A 545 -38.42 -12.36 -45.21
C SER A 545 -38.01 -10.88 -45.26
N SER A 546 -37.32 -10.39 -44.23
CA SER A 546 -36.83 -9.00 -44.17
C SER A 546 -35.70 -8.76 -45.19
N LEU A 547 -34.82 -9.75 -45.39
CA LEU A 547 -33.79 -9.71 -46.42
C LEU A 547 -34.40 -9.66 -47.82
N ALA A 548 -35.43 -10.48 -48.09
CA ALA A 548 -36.14 -10.48 -49.36
C ALA A 548 -36.81 -9.13 -49.66
N LEU A 549 -37.47 -8.52 -48.66
CA LEU A 549 -38.06 -7.18 -48.79
C LEU A 549 -37.00 -6.09 -49.05
N SER A 550 -35.86 -6.17 -48.37
CA SER A 550 -34.74 -5.26 -48.58
C SER A 550 -34.19 -5.35 -50.01
N ILE A 551 -34.00 -6.58 -50.52
CA ILE A 551 -33.57 -6.85 -51.91
C ILE A 551 -34.58 -6.30 -52.92
N ILE A 552 -35.89 -6.48 -52.69
CA ILE A 552 -36.94 -5.94 -53.55
C ILE A 552 -36.89 -4.40 -53.57
N SER A 553 -36.74 -3.76 -52.41
CA SER A 553 -36.67 -2.29 -52.33
C SER A 553 -35.42 -1.72 -53.03
N THR A 554 -34.27 -2.39 -52.87
CA THR A 554 -33.03 -1.99 -53.53
C THR A 554 -33.10 -2.20 -55.03
N PHE A 555 -33.76 -3.27 -55.50
CA PHE A 555 -34.01 -3.50 -56.92
C PHE A 555 -34.91 -2.40 -57.50
N GLN A 556 -36.00 -2.04 -56.82
CA GLN A 556 -36.90 -0.96 -57.23
C GLN A 556 -36.16 0.40 -57.30
N TYR A 557 -35.29 0.68 -56.32
CA TYR A 557 -34.45 1.87 -56.32
C TYR A 557 -33.43 1.88 -57.46
N LEU A 558 -32.81 0.73 -57.77
CA LEU A 558 -31.87 0.58 -58.89
C LEU A 558 -32.55 0.78 -60.25
N VAL A 559 -33.78 0.30 -60.41
CA VAL A 559 -34.61 0.53 -61.61
C VAL A 559 -34.96 2.02 -61.73
N ALA A 560 -35.34 2.67 -60.63
CA ALA A 560 -35.60 4.13 -60.64
C ALA A 560 -34.34 4.94 -60.98
N LEU A 561 -33.18 4.54 -60.44
CA LEU A 561 -31.90 5.20 -60.69
C LEU A 561 -31.41 4.97 -62.12
N THR A 562 -31.60 3.78 -62.70
CA THR A 562 -31.27 3.51 -64.10
C THR A 562 -32.19 4.28 -65.05
N HIS A 563 -33.48 4.40 -64.75
CA HIS A 563 -34.37 5.29 -65.50
C HIS A 563 -34.01 6.78 -65.35
N ALA A 564 -33.52 7.22 -64.20
CA ALA A 564 -33.02 8.58 -63.99
C ALA A 564 -31.69 8.83 -64.71
N ALA A 565 -30.78 7.84 -64.68
CA ALA A 565 -29.49 7.87 -65.35
C ALA A 565 -29.64 7.80 -66.88
N ASN A 566 -30.58 7.02 -67.42
CA ASN A 566 -30.89 7.01 -68.85
C ASN A 566 -31.49 8.35 -69.31
N ARG A 567 -32.37 8.96 -68.49
CA ARG A 567 -32.87 10.33 -68.74
C ARG A 567 -31.75 11.38 -68.65
N ALA A 568 -30.76 11.18 -67.80
CA ALA A 568 -29.57 12.03 -67.71
C ALA A 568 -28.54 11.76 -68.84
N TYR A 569 -28.49 10.53 -69.36
CA TYR A 569 -27.63 10.09 -70.46
C TYR A 569 -28.08 10.72 -71.78
N GLU A 570 -29.39 10.77 -72.06
CA GLU A 570 -29.90 11.51 -73.23
C GLU A 570 -29.58 13.00 -73.14
N ARG A 571 -29.62 13.59 -71.94
CA ARG A 571 -29.21 14.98 -71.70
C ARG A 571 -27.69 15.22 -71.81
N ARG A 572 -26.88 14.15 -71.80
CA ARG A 572 -25.39 14.20 -71.84
C ARG A 572 -24.78 13.78 -73.18
N LYS A 573 -25.58 13.59 -74.24
CA LYS A 573 -25.09 13.42 -75.63
C LYS A 573 -24.33 14.67 -76.16
N SER A 574 -24.29 15.77 -75.41
CA SER A 574 -23.54 16.99 -75.71
C SER A 574 -22.51 17.36 -74.62
N ARG A 575 -21.57 16.47 -74.29
CA ARG A 575 -20.19 16.80 -73.84
C ARG A 575 -19.50 15.55 -73.31
N GLN A 576 -18.47 15.13 -74.05
CA GLN A 576 -17.64 13.97 -73.74
C GLN A 576 -16.61 14.27 -72.65
N ARG A 577 -16.27 13.21 -71.90
CA ARG A 577 -15.13 12.97 -70.98
C ARG A 577 -15.32 13.38 -69.51
N ARG A 578 -15.60 12.38 -68.65
CA ARG A 578 -14.55 11.68 -67.86
C ARG A 578 -15.14 10.61 -66.91
N ASN A 579 -14.31 9.59 -66.71
CA ASN A 579 -14.15 8.71 -65.56
C ASN A 579 -15.10 7.54 -65.30
N THR A 580 -14.47 6.38 -65.42
CA THR A 580 -14.75 5.06 -64.85
C THR A 580 -14.61 5.05 -63.33
N SER A 581 -15.69 4.77 -62.60
CA SER A 581 -15.66 4.16 -61.25
C SER A 581 -17.09 3.98 -60.74
N ASP A 582 -17.78 2.89 -61.11
CA ASP A 582 -19.10 2.61 -60.51
C ASP A 582 -19.43 1.11 -60.34
N LEU A 583 -18.42 0.25 -60.43
CA LEU A 583 -18.56 -1.20 -60.21
C LEU A 583 -18.22 -1.63 -58.78
N GLY A 584 -17.46 -0.82 -58.02
CA GLY A 584 -17.04 -1.12 -56.65
C GLY A 584 -18.07 -0.75 -55.57
N LEU A 585 -18.89 0.28 -55.80
CA LEU A 585 -19.89 0.72 -54.83
C LEU A 585 -21.04 -0.31 -54.67
N ARG A 586 -21.34 -1.04 -55.75
CA ARG A 586 -22.44 -2.01 -55.82
C ARG A 586 -22.12 -3.34 -55.13
N SER A 587 -20.88 -3.81 -55.17
CA SER A 587 -20.48 -5.01 -54.40
C SER A 587 -20.33 -4.69 -52.91
N MET A 588 -19.91 -3.47 -52.57
CA MET A 588 -19.74 -3.04 -51.18
C MET A 588 -21.09 -2.95 -50.44
N CYS A 589 -22.13 -2.37 -51.05
CA CYS A 589 -23.43 -2.24 -50.40
C CYS A 589 -24.17 -3.57 -50.20
N LEU A 590 -24.04 -4.53 -51.12
CA LEU A 590 -24.64 -5.86 -51.00
C LEU A 590 -23.94 -6.73 -49.94
N SER A 591 -22.61 -6.61 -49.80
CA SER A 591 -21.86 -7.31 -48.77
C SER A 591 -22.15 -6.76 -47.36
N ILE A 592 -22.33 -5.43 -47.24
CA ILE A 592 -22.68 -4.77 -45.98
C ILE A 592 -24.11 -5.15 -45.54
N ALA A 593 -25.07 -5.25 -46.46
CA ALA A 593 -26.44 -5.61 -46.12
C ALA A 593 -26.63 -7.06 -45.65
N SER A 594 -25.86 -8.02 -46.21
CA SER A 594 -25.90 -9.43 -45.77
C SER A 594 -25.19 -9.66 -44.43
N GLU A 595 -24.14 -8.89 -44.14
CA GLU A 595 -23.46 -8.95 -42.83
C GLU A 595 -24.34 -8.38 -41.72
N VAL A 596 -25.07 -7.28 -41.95
CA VAL A 596 -25.82 -6.58 -40.89
C VAL A 596 -26.94 -7.44 -40.27
N VAL A 597 -27.64 -8.29 -41.03
CA VAL A 597 -28.83 -9.03 -40.52
C VAL A 597 -28.44 -10.30 -39.75
N LEU A 598 -27.48 -11.08 -40.27
CA LEU A 598 -27.03 -12.32 -39.62
C LEU A 598 -26.22 -12.01 -38.35
N ILE A 599 -25.36 -10.97 -38.43
CA ILE A 599 -24.62 -10.46 -37.27
C ILE A 599 -25.58 -9.87 -36.25
N HIS A 600 -26.69 -9.23 -36.66
CA HIS A 600 -27.65 -8.68 -35.70
C HIS A 600 -28.34 -9.77 -34.87
N VAL A 601 -28.83 -10.87 -35.44
CA VAL A 601 -29.43 -11.97 -34.64
C VAL A 601 -28.38 -12.70 -33.79
N PHE A 602 -27.18 -12.90 -34.34
CA PHE A 602 -26.07 -13.50 -33.61
C PHE A 602 -25.67 -12.62 -32.40
N ARG A 603 -25.51 -11.31 -32.61
CA ARG A 603 -25.14 -10.29 -31.60
C ARG A 603 -26.25 -9.99 -30.60
N SER A 604 -27.52 -9.94 -31.02
CA SER A 604 -28.63 -9.49 -30.16
C SER A 604 -29.35 -10.61 -29.42
N ARG A 605 -29.17 -11.89 -29.81
CA ARG A 605 -29.89 -13.02 -29.19
C ARG A 605 -28.97 -14.17 -28.77
N LEU A 606 -28.16 -14.71 -29.69
CA LEU A 606 -27.37 -15.92 -29.41
C LEU A 606 -26.16 -15.64 -28.51
N ILE A 607 -25.42 -14.57 -28.80
CA ILE A 607 -24.29 -14.13 -27.97
C ILE A 607 -24.72 -13.79 -26.55
N PRO A 608 -25.72 -12.92 -26.31
CA PRO A 608 -26.17 -12.63 -24.95
C PRO A 608 -26.63 -13.89 -24.21
N PHE A 609 -27.28 -14.83 -24.89
CA PHE A 609 -27.69 -16.12 -24.32
C PHE A 609 -26.51 -17.04 -23.98
N MET A 610 -25.47 -17.06 -24.80
CA MET A 610 -24.24 -17.81 -24.51
C MET A 610 -23.46 -17.14 -23.37
N LEU A 611 -23.37 -15.81 -23.38
CA LEU A 611 -22.70 -15.02 -22.36
C LEU A 611 -23.42 -15.11 -21.02
N SER A 612 -24.75 -15.10 -20.97
CA SER A 612 -25.51 -15.29 -19.71
C SER A 612 -25.36 -16.70 -19.14
N ARG A 613 -25.10 -17.71 -19.99
CA ARG A 613 -24.72 -19.05 -19.53
C ARG A 613 -23.25 -19.16 -19.10
N MET A 614 -22.36 -18.36 -19.67
CA MET A 614 -20.94 -18.32 -19.30
C MET A 614 -20.69 -17.46 -18.05
N ILE A 615 -21.41 -16.35 -17.92
CA ILE A 615 -21.43 -15.38 -16.82
C ILE A 615 -22.73 -15.65 -16.06
N SER A 616 -22.75 -16.80 -15.40
CA SER A 616 -23.85 -17.25 -14.56
C SER A 616 -23.57 -16.92 -13.09
N PRO A 617 -24.58 -16.91 -12.20
CA PRO A 617 -24.37 -16.81 -10.76
C PRO A 617 -23.34 -17.83 -10.23
N ALA A 618 -23.32 -19.05 -10.78
CA ALA A 618 -22.32 -20.07 -10.44
C ALA A 618 -20.89 -19.68 -10.88
N SER A 619 -20.75 -19.04 -12.04
CA SER A 619 -19.46 -18.51 -12.51
C SER A 619 -18.96 -17.38 -11.60
N LEU A 620 -19.87 -16.54 -11.11
CA LEU A 620 -19.56 -15.49 -10.14
C LEU A 620 -19.13 -16.09 -8.79
N THR A 621 -19.78 -17.16 -8.32
CA THR A 621 -19.36 -17.91 -7.12
C THR A 621 -17.93 -18.43 -7.28
N VAL A 622 -17.58 -19.00 -8.43
CA VAL A 622 -16.21 -19.47 -8.71
C VAL A 622 -15.21 -18.30 -8.75
N ALA A 623 -15.59 -17.15 -9.31
CA ALA A 623 -14.76 -15.96 -9.33
C ALA A 623 -14.50 -15.43 -7.91
N ILE A 624 -15.54 -15.34 -7.07
CA ILE A 624 -15.42 -14.92 -5.66
C ILE A 624 -14.58 -15.93 -4.87
N GLN A 625 -14.79 -17.23 -5.04
CA GLN A 625 -13.97 -18.25 -4.37
C GLN A 625 -12.50 -18.18 -4.79
N THR A 626 -12.24 -17.95 -6.08
CA THR A 626 -10.88 -17.76 -6.60
C THR A 626 -10.25 -16.50 -6.02
N GLY A 627 -10.97 -15.37 -6.02
CA GLY A 627 -10.53 -14.11 -5.43
C GLY A 627 -10.27 -14.24 -3.92
N LYS A 628 -11.18 -14.92 -3.19
CA LYS A 628 -11.05 -15.22 -1.77
C LYS A 628 -9.79 -16.03 -1.49
N ARG A 629 -9.55 -17.12 -2.22
CA ARG A 629 -8.33 -17.94 -2.05
C ARG A 629 -7.06 -17.20 -2.42
N ALA A 630 -7.14 -16.34 -3.43
CA ALA A 630 -6.01 -15.51 -3.85
C ALA A 630 -5.68 -14.47 -2.77
N LEU A 631 -6.65 -13.75 -2.23
CA LEU A 631 -6.42 -12.68 -1.25
C LEU A 631 -6.25 -13.20 0.19
N PHE A 632 -6.98 -14.25 0.55
CA PHE A 632 -7.05 -14.83 1.89
C PHE A 632 -6.82 -16.36 1.84
N PRO A 633 -5.56 -16.81 1.72
CA PRO A 633 -5.24 -18.23 1.68
C PRO A 633 -5.65 -18.92 2.97
N ASN A 634 -6.12 -20.17 2.87
CA ASN A 634 -6.55 -21.00 4.02
C ASN A 634 -7.64 -20.37 4.90
N ASP A 635 -8.51 -19.52 4.33
CA ASP A 635 -9.57 -18.78 5.04
C ASP A 635 -9.02 -17.96 6.25
N GLY A 636 -7.73 -17.64 6.19
CA GLY A 636 -6.94 -17.10 7.30
C GLY A 636 -6.41 -15.71 7.02
N TRP A 637 -6.46 -14.86 8.05
CA TRP A 637 -5.67 -13.63 8.16
C TRP A 637 -5.36 -13.39 9.65
N PRO A 638 -4.10 -13.16 10.06
CA PRO A 638 -2.88 -13.19 9.26
C PRO A 638 -2.39 -14.64 9.04
N GLY A 639 -2.32 -15.09 7.78
CA GLY A 639 -1.68 -16.35 7.40
C GLY A 639 -0.44 -16.05 6.53
N PRO A 640 0.58 -16.93 6.49
CA PRO A 640 1.70 -16.75 5.58
C PRO A 640 1.18 -16.65 4.15
N ALA A 641 1.59 -15.62 3.42
CA ALA A 641 1.27 -15.51 2.01
C ALA A 641 1.78 -16.78 1.30
N PRO A 642 1.02 -17.35 0.34
CA PRO A 642 1.50 -18.50 -0.42
C PRO A 642 2.81 -18.11 -1.08
N ALA A 643 3.82 -18.96 -1.02
CA ALA A 643 5.06 -18.72 -1.73
C ALA A 643 4.74 -18.51 -3.21
N GLU A 644 5.30 -17.45 -3.80
CA GLU A 644 5.20 -17.25 -5.24
C GLU A 644 5.89 -18.42 -5.94
N PRO A 645 5.34 -18.91 -7.07
CA PRO A 645 5.92 -20.04 -7.78
C PRO A 645 7.35 -19.70 -8.20
N THR A 646 8.26 -20.67 -8.07
CA THR A 646 9.65 -20.51 -8.51
C THR A 646 9.73 -20.27 -10.01
N ILE A 647 10.84 -19.71 -10.51
CA ILE A 647 11.00 -19.44 -11.95
C ILE A 647 10.78 -20.72 -12.78
N GLU A 648 11.25 -21.87 -12.29
CA GLU A 648 11.04 -23.17 -12.93
C GLU A 648 9.56 -23.57 -12.98
N GLU A 649 8.83 -23.39 -11.87
CA GLU A 649 7.39 -23.64 -11.81
C GLU A 649 6.60 -22.68 -12.72
N GLN A 650 7.03 -21.42 -12.83
CA GLN A 650 6.42 -20.45 -13.74
C GLN A 650 6.62 -20.85 -15.20
N LEU A 651 7.81 -21.30 -15.58
CA LEU A 651 8.08 -21.82 -16.92
C LEU A 651 7.24 -23.06 -17.23
N LEU A 652 7.09 -23.96 -16.25
CA LEU A 652 6.26 -25.16 -16.39
C LEU A 652 4.77 -24.81 -16.54
N LEU A 653 4.28 -23.81 -15.80
CA LEU A 653 2.91 -23.29 -15.96
C LEU A 653 2.68 -22.74 -17.37
N ARG A 654 3.67 -22.02 -17.91
CA ARG A 654 3.63 -21.51 -19.27
C ARG A 654 3.61 -22.63 -20.31
N GLU A 655 4.49 -23.62 -20.19
CA GLU A 655 4.54 -24.77 -21.11
C GLU A 655 3.23 -25.57 -21.09
N GLN A 656 2.66 -25.78 -19.89
CA GLN A 656 1.35 -26.40 -19.75
C GLN A 656 0.26 -25.59 -20.46
N LEU A 657 0.28 -24.26 -20.36
CA LEU A 657 -0.68 -23.40 -21.03
C LEU A 657 -0.58 -23.50 -22.55
N GLU A 658 0.64 -23.41 -23.10
CA GLU A 658 0.90 -23.54 -24.54
C GLU A 658 0.36 -24.86 -25.09
N SER A 659 0.65 -25.97 -24.41
CA SER A 659 0.12 -27.30 -24.77
C SER A 659 -1.41 -27.33 -24.72
N ARG A 660 -2.01 -26.77 -23.67
CA ARG A 660 -3.47 -26.79 -23.46
C ARG A 660 -4.24 -25.94 -24.46
N LEU A 661 -3.74 -24.78 -24.84
CA LEU A 661 -4.39 -23.92 -25.82
C LEU A 661 -4.46 -24.60 -27.19
N GLY A 662 -3.43 -25.35 -27.57
CA GLY A 662 -3.42 -26.16 -28.78
C GLY A 662 -4.50 -27.26 -28.79
N GLU A 663 -4.88 -27.79 -27.63
CA GLU A 663 -5.93 -28.82 -27.49
C GLU A 663 -7.37 -28.27 -27.50
N LEU A 664 -7.56 -26.96 -27.28
CA LEU A 664 -8.90 -26.39 -27.09
C LEU A 664 -9.68 -26.23 -28.40
N CYS A 665 -8.97 -25.96 -29.51
CA CYS A 665 -9.55 -25.74 -30.83
C CYS A 665 -9.84 -27.06 -31.56
N GLN A 666 -10.95 -27.13 -32.31
CA GLN A 666 -11.17 -28.26 -33.21
C GLN A 666 -10.12 -28.28 -34.32
N PRO A 667 -9.71 -29.44 -34.86
CA PRO A 667 -8.60 -29.54 -35.81
C PRO A 667 -8.74 -28.64 -37.05
N TRP A 668 -9.94 -28.54 -37.62
CA TRP A 668 -10.20 -27.67 -38.77
C TRP A 668 -10.10 -26.18 -38.41
N LEU A 669 -10.59 -25.80 -37.22
CA LEU A 669 -10.57 -24.43 -36.74
C LEU A 669 -9.15 -24.01 -36.32
N ALA A 670 -8.38 -24.92 -35.74
CA ALA A 670 -6.96 -24.72 -35.44
C ALA A 670 -6.15 -24.47 -36.73
N ASN A 671 -6.46 -25.19 -37.81
CA ASN A 671 -5.79 -24.98 -39.10
C ASN A 671 -6.08 -23.58 -39.70
N VAL A 672 -7.28 -23.06 -39.47
CA VAL A 672 -7.69 -21.73 -39.96
C VAL A 672 -7.16 -20.61 -39.06
N LEU A 673 -7.30 -20.73 -37.74
CA LEU A 673 -6.98 -19.66 -36.79
C LEU A 673 -5.51 -19.63 -36.35
N LEU A 674 -4.88 -20.79 -36.24
CA LEU A 674 -3.53 -20.95 -35.68
C LEU A 674 -2.51 -21.39 -36.74
N GLY A 675 -2.94 -21.68 -37.96
CA GLY A 675 -2.09 -22.08 -39.08
C GLY A 675 -2.12 -23.58 -39.38
N ASN A 676 -1.67 -23.92 -40.59
CA ASN A 676 -1.84 -25.23 -41.22
C ASN A 676 -0.89 -26.35 -40.74
N SER A 677 0.06 -26.05 -39.85
CA SER A 677 1.06 -26.99 -39.33
C SER A 677 1.18 -26.87 -37.82
N ARG A 678 1.37 -27.98 -37.11
CA ARG A 678 1.57 -27.98 -35.64
C ARG A 678 2.71 -27.06 -35.19
N LYS A 679 3.77 -26.93 -35.98
CA LYS A 679 4.89 -26.01 -35.67
C LYS A 679 4.45 -24.54 -35.74
N ILE A 680 3.66 -24.19 -36.75
CA ILE A 680 3.12 -22.84 -36.92
C ILE A 680 2.10 -22.55 -35.81
N GLN A 681 1.23 -23.51 -35.49
CA GLN A 681 0.27 -23.40 -34.39
C GLN A 681 0.95 -23.12 -33.05
N ALA A 682 2.00 -23.86 -32.71
CA ALA A 682 2.78 -23.63 -31.51
C ALA A 682 3.42 -22.23 -31.49
N LEU A 683 3.96 -21.78 -32.62
CA LEU A 683 4.59 -20.47 -32.75
C LEU A 683 3.56 -19.33 -32.65
N THR A 684 2.38 -19.47 -33.24
CA THR A 684 1.26 -18.52 -33.14
C THR A 684 0.73 -18.43 -31.71
N ILE A 685 0.59 -19.56 -31.01
CA ILE A 685 0.19 -19.57 -29.58
C ILE A 685 1.25 -18.87 -28.73
N LYS A 686 2.54 -19.16 -28.98
CA LYS A 686 3.64 -18.52 -28.26
C LYS A 686 3.63 -17.01 -28.43
N GLN A 687 3.54 -16.53 -29.67
CA GLN A 687 3.46 -15.10 -29.99
C GLN A 687 2.21 -14.39 -29.42
N ALA A 688 1.11 -15.12 -29.23
CA ALA A 688 -0.08 -14.58 -28.58
C ALA A 688 0.07 -14.47 -27.05
N LEU A 689 0.91 -15.30 -26.44
CA LEU A 689 1.16 -15.33 -24.99
C LEU A 689 2.31 -14.44 -24.55
N ASP A 690 3.29 -14.17 -25.42
CA ASP A 690 4.49 -13.38 -25.11
C ASP A 690 4.17 -12.03 -24.41
N PRO A 691 3.20 -11.22 -24.89
CA PRO A 691 2.89 -9.93 -24.27
C PRO A 691 2.43 -10.05 -22.81
N PHE A 692 1.71 -11.14 -22.49
CA PHE A 692 1.20 -11.40 -21.14
C PHE A 692 2.22 -12.06 -20.22
N SER A 693 3.31 -12.57 -20.81
CA SER A 693 4.24 -13.45 -20.13
C SER A 693 5.54 -12.76 -19.73
N GLU A 694 5.79 -11.55 -20.24
CA GLU A 694 7.08 -10.89 -20.11
C GLU A 694 7.22 -10.01 -18.87
N SER A 695 6.22 -9.17 -18.57
CA SER A 695 6.30 -8.25 -17.43
C SER A 695 4.95 -7.96 -16.79
N ALA A 696 4.96 -7.88 -15.46
CA ALA A 696 3.83 -7.38 -14.70
C ALA A 696 3.51 -5.91 -14.98
N GLU A 697 4.50 -5.11 -15.39
CA GLU A 697 4.29 -3.70 -15.75
C GLU A 697 3.41 -3.57 -17.01
N ILE A 698 3.71 -4.37 -18.04
CA ILE A 698 2.93 -4.41 -19.28
C ILE A 698 1.50 -4.86 -18.97
N ASN A 699 1.34 -5.96 -18.23
CA ASN A 699 0.03 -6.44 -17.82
C ASN A 699 -0.77 -5.42 -16.98
N SER A 700 -0.08 -4.58 -16.19
CA SER A 700 -0.73 -3.54 -15.38
C SER A 700 -1.42 -2.48 -16.22
N HIS A 701 -0.88 -2.14 -17.40
CA HIS A 701 -1.54 -1.22 -18.33
C HIS A 701 -2.88 -1.76 -18.80
N LEU A 702 -2.92 -3.03 -19.26
CA LEU A 702 -4.17 -3.65 -19.68
C LEU A 702 -5.19 -3.71 -18.54
N LEU A 703 -4.74 -4.05 -17.33
CA LEU A 703 -5.61 -4.15 -16.17
C LEU A 703 -6.28 -2.81 -15.80
N VAL A 704 -5.53 -1.70 -15.84
CA VAL A 704 -6.12 -0.39 -15.54
C VAL A 704 -7.01 0.08 -16.68
N ILE A 705 -6.63 -0.13 -17.93
CA ILE A 705 -7.47 0.23 -19.09
C ILE A 705 -8.80 -0.55 -19.06
N LEU A 706 -8.78 -1.83 -18.69
CA LEU A 706 -9.99 -2.63 -18.49
C LEU A 706 -10.80 -2.17 -17.27
N LEU A 707 -10.15 -1.74 -16.19
CA LEU A 707 -10.82 -1.14 -15.03
C LEU A 707 -11.57 0.12 -15.45
N ASP A 708 -10.91 1.02 -16.18
CA ASP A 708 -11.48 2.29 -16.65
C ASP A 708 -12.66 2.04 -17.59
N LEU A 709 -12.56 1.04 -18.47
CA LEU A 709 -13.67 0.60 -19.31
C LEU A 709 -14.87 0.19 -18.46
N VAL A 710 -14.68 -0.73 -17.52
CA VAL A 710 -15.76 -1.25 -16.66
C VAL A 710 -16.36 -0.14 -15.80
N VAL A 711 -15.53 0.74 -15.25
CA VAL A 711 -16.00 1.90 -14.46
C VAL A 711 -16.78 2.87 -15.34
N SER A 712 -16.33 3.14 -16.57
CA SER A 712 -17.02 4.06 -17.48
C SER A 712 -18.39 3.56 -17.92
N GLU A 713 -18.58 2.24 -18.01
CA GLU A 713 -19.85 1.60 -18.35
C GLU A 713 -20.80 1.53 -17.14
N LEU A 714 -20.28 1.29 -15.93
CA LEU A 714 -21.08 1.26 -14.71
C LEU A 714 -21.45 2.67 -14.21
N TRP A 715 -20.53 3.61 -14.30
CA TRP A 715 -20.67 5.01 -13.88
C TRP A 715 -20.34 5.98 -15.04
N PRO A 716 -21.20 6.06 -16.07
CA PRO A 716 -21.01 6.98 -17.20
C PRO A 716 -21.03 8.46 -16.79
N GLU A 717 -21.42 8.78 -15.55
CA GLU A 717 -21.31 10.10 -14.96
C GLU A 717 -19.85 10.53 -14.75
N LEU A 718 -18.93 9.58 -14.55
CA LEU A 718 -17.50 9.85 -14.34
C LEU A 718 -16.74 10.12 -15.64
N SER A 719 -17.28 9.68 -16.78
CA SER A 719 -16.65 9.83 -18.10
C SER A 719 -17.11 11.08 -18.86
N LYS A 720 -18.13 11.78 -18.37
CA LYS A 720 -18.59 13.04 -18.95
C LYS A 720 -17.74 14.20 -18.41
N PRO A 721 -17.18 15.06 -19.28
CA PRO A 721 -16.56 16.30 -18.82
C PRO A 721 -17.63 17.15 -18.13
N SER A 722 -17.36 17.51 -16.88
CA SER A 722 -18.21 18.37 -16.04
C SER A 722 -18.37 19.78 -16.60
#